data_AF-A0AAU8X4N1-F1
#
_entry.id   AF-A0AAU8X4N1-F1
#
_cell.length_a   1.000
_cell.length_b   1.000
_cell.length_c   1.000
_cell.angle_alpha   90.00
_cell.angle_beta   90.00
_cell.angle_gamma   90.00
#
_symmetry.space_group_name_H-M   'P 1'
#
loop_
_entity.id
_entity.type
_entity.pdbx_description
1 polymer ?
#
loop_
_entity_poly.entity_id
_entity_poly.type
_entity_poly.pdbx_seq_one_letter_code
_entity_poly.pdbx_strand_id
1 'polypeptide(L)'
;MTILSGDIKLMTSQRMTDTPDGGGRITGKEVVSGEHNSIFPDVSDLDRTYGVVNLRKVFLATQTDNVDTYFGANATVLLPPSDPNVGLCLMSTKDHHDTRATARDVLERYLARGPKWRGFLYDTQLEGQRAIRFFQRVEVRLPEIGETLVLVGNEGKAGEFEQYVRVLEVNQALAKFQIPGVPEFTRNIVTCVLADPLRYTFEGEQPTPYDVVTNAKTALRETVVADAANYYASTKMAEDAAFGAMQVKAKTIFTQLVPAARSETPAVDLTAAGELASLVDSGKGLVSFTTAASIAPSRGLFLGSGAKPGTLSISIGAATITDKGGELVVAGSVVGSIDYGRGHCEFNAQCPNYGAASKTVSFWPASRPARIADTARIEVKANNRGYAYTITLQPTPAPGTTTISFMAQGKWYDLKDNGRGELRGADLSYGSGTLNLATGSLMLTLGALPDVDTSIMFSWATPVNYTNRSGQAISISKSAWQLPHTGVTPKSLVLTWGAGKTANDSVGDGKIRGDITGTINYAEGIIDLEHITLPALGQEYAAQYQYGEPVTERHVEPGRLSTPGQVGHLSITLDGSGGGAHNLTPGSVRVKFNALYHKFDVDDQELVIATRDPIITLRDDGLGKLLDASGVVLGAIDYTAGTLHFMPDGSAPLPKPTYAWVTVGTRWEGSNQIAVQRWTMTGIQYHTTAYTFPDGEQGWVEVTYRNNNSAQAQNATLTAQALRIDVTPGFAEAILEGSMRFTLGGSTYVDRQGLLYRNPDPETGAGIQAGTIDYSNGLAVLADWAAGQAAQPALQSLATSFSAQSVDAVTFRTPGAPLAPGSLYISANTASGRRIEATADGDGYFTTADMDGRVSYQTGIVQVRFGRKVTAAGNESQPWYDAEAVGEDGKIWKPFSVVADTIRFNCVVFSYLPLDADIIGLDPVRLPSDGRVPFIRKGNIVVVHSTQRSAFPLGVTAGQQLNTNRTRLAYAHVEDKDGKQLAPALYSVNLDSGVVTLASPLNLTGYVEPLAVVHRIEDMSLVTDVEISGRLTLARPLSHTYAATDTYVSSALIMGDLWVRYTSLFDQRTWTNKWQDYVDGDQSTAQYNDTDFPLVVTNRATIEERWAIIFQSSTSFVLVGEHVGQIALGDVNTDFAPANPNNGQPYFRLDKRGWGTGWAAGNVLRFNTQSANFPIWAIRTVLQSVAANQSDKFELQLRGNVNR
;
A
#
# COMPACT_ATOMS: atom_id res chain seq x y z
N MET A 1 -2.10 -42.16 -48.61
CA MET A 1 -1.50 -41.01 -49.33
C MET A 1 -1.19 -39.99 -48.25
N THR A 2 0.08 -39.76 -47.97
CA THR A 2 0.54 -38.96 -46.82
C THR A 2 0.37 -37.47 -47.05
N ILE A 3 0.03 -36.72 -45.99
CA ILE A 3 0.09 -35.24 -45.97
C ILE A 3 1.53 -34.80 -46.25
N LEU A 4 1.73 -33.93 -47.23
CA LEU A 4 3.03 -33.36 -47.57
C LEU A 4 3.18 -31.94 -47.01
N SER A 5 4.43 -31.44 -46.94
CA SER A 5 4.70 -30.09 -46.42
C SER A 5 3.97 -28.98 -47.20
N GLY A 6 3.71 -29.17 -48.49
CA GLY A 6 2.97 -28.20 -49.32
C GLY A 6 1.44 -28.25 -49.14
N ASP A 7 0.92 -29.23 -48.41
CA ASP A 7 -0.50 -29.35 -48.10
C ASP A 7 -0.91 -28.56 -46.85
N ILE A 8 0.06 -28.08 -46.06
CA ILE A 8 -0.18 -27.24 -44.88
C ILE A 8 -0.12 -25.78 -45.31
N LYS A 9 -1.28 -25.11 -45.27
CA LYS A 9 -1.43 -23.75 -45.79
C LYS A 9 -2.03 -22.82 -44.76
N LEU A 10 -1.69 -21.53 -44.88
CA LEU A 10 -2.38 -20.46 -44.18
C LEU A 10 -3.45 -19.89 -45.12
N MET A 11 -4.72 -19.92 -44.70
CA MET A 11 -5.85 -19.48 -45.53
C MET A 11 -6.42 -18.17 -44.98
N THR A 12 -6.92 -17.34 -45.88
CA THR A 12 -7.55 -16.05 -45.52
C THR A 12 -8.97 -16.26 -44.99
N SER A 13 -9.38 -15.38 -44.08
CA SER A 13 -10.78 -15.26 -43.66
C SER A 13 -11.62 -14.50 -44.70
N GLN A 14 -12.94 -14.55 -44.55
CA GLN A 14 -13.91 -13.93 -45.46
C GLN A 14 -13.63 -12.43 -45.67
N ARG A 15 -13.22 -11.73 -44.60
CA ARG A 15 -12.91 -10.30 -44.63
C ARG A 15 -11.56 -10.03 -43.95
N MET A 16 -10.54 -9.73 -44.74
CA MET A 16 -9.21 -9.34 -44.26
C MET A 16 -9.15 -7.83 -43.96
N THR A 17 -10.09 -7.31 -43.16
CA THR A 17 -10.25 -5.88 -42.86
C THR A 17 -10.20 -5.59 -41.36
N ASP A 18 -9.81 -4.37 -40.97
CA ASP A 18 -9.78 -3.92 -39.56
C ASP A 18 -11.12 -3.35 -39.07
N THR A 19 -12.19 -3.55 -39.84
CA THR A 19 -13.54 -3.10 -39.49
C THR A 19 -14.17 -4.05 -38.45
N PRO A 20 -15.21 -3.62 -37.71
CA PRO A 20 -15.87 -4.47 -36.69
C PRO A 20 -16.35 -5.83 -37.23
N ASP A 21 -16.69 -5.88 -38.50
CA ASP A 21 -17.15 -7.07 -39.23
C ASP A 21 -16.01 -7.88 -39.90
N GLY A 22 -14.75 -7.49 -39.71
CA GLY A 22 -13.57 -8.21 -40.19
C GLY A 22 -13.48 -9.63 -39.61
N GLY A 23 -12.84 -10.56 -40.31
CA GLY A 23 -12.78 -11.97 -39.94
C GLY A 23 -13.85 -12.81 -40.63
N GLY A 24 -14.54 -13.66 -39.86
CA GLY A 24 -15.54 -14.61 -40.37
C GLY A 24 -14.95 -15.94 -40.82
N ARG A 25 -15.60 -16.56 -41.82
CA ARG A 25 -15.33 -17.94 -42.26
C ARG A 25 -14.04 -18.07 -43.07
N ILE A 26 -13.50 -19.27 -43.13
CA ILE A 26 -12.40 -19.61 -44.03
C ILE A 26 -12.80 -19.47 -45.50
N THR A 27 -11.89 -18.98 -46.34
CA THR A 27 -12.05 -18.96 -47.80
C THR A 27 -11.07 -19.90 -48.49
N GLY A 28 -11.26 -20.14 -49.80
CA GLY A 28 -10.34 -20.92 -50.62
C GLY A 28 -9.05 -20.19 -51.01
N LYS A 29 -8.81 -18.95 -50.52
CA LYS A 29 -7.64 -18.15 -50.88
C LYS A 29 -6.52 -18.32 -49.86
N GLU A 30 -5.36 -18.76 -50.35
CA GLU A 30 -4.12 -18.93 -49.59
C GLU A 30 -3.44 -17.57 -49.31
N VAL A 31 -2.84 -17.44 -48.12
CA VAL A 31 -1.88 -16.38 -47.81
C VAL A 31 -0.52 -16.84 -48.31
N VAL A 32 -0.09 -16.30 -49.46
CA VAL A 32 1.18 -16.70 -50.09
C VAL A 32 2.35 -16.12 -49.29
N SER A 33 3.32 -16.96 -48.96
CA SER A 33 4.54 -16.55 -48.26
C SER A 33 5.43 -15.68 -49.14
N GLY A 34 6.01 -14.63 -48.57
CA GLY A 34 6.91 -13.70 -49.27
C GLY A 34 6.20 -12.63 -50.12
N GLU A 35 4.88 -12.72 -50.30
CA GLU A 35 4.11 -11.63 -50.91
C GLU A 35 3.95 -10.45 -49.93
N HIS A 36 4.11 -9.24 -50.45
CA HIS A 36 3.91 -8.03 -49.67
C HIS A 36 2.44 -7.82 -49.36
N ASN A 37 2.15 -7.40 -48.12
CA ASN A 37 0.83 -6.99 -47.67
C ASN A 37 -0.26 -8.08 -47.70
N SER A 38 0.14 -9.36 -47.68
CA SER A 38 -0.79 -10.50 -47.71
C SER A 38 -1.67 -10.64 -46.46
N ILE A 39 -1.20 -10.16 -45.30
CA ILE A 39 -1.96 -10.18 -44.03
C ILE A 39 -2.31 -8.77 -43.60
N PHE A 40 -1.32 -7.89 -43.47
CA PHE A 40 -1.49 -6.51 -43.04
C PHE A 40 -1.06 -5.55 -44.14
N PRO A 41 -1.74 -4.39 -44.29
CA PRO A 41 -1.27 -3.33 -45.17
C PRO A 41 -0.01 -2.64 -44.62
N ASP A 42 0.61 -1.81 -45.46
CA ASP A 42 1.73 -0.94 -45.07
C ASP A 42 1.35 -0.04 -43.88
N VAL A 43 2.33 0.30 -43.05
CA VAL A 43 2.16 1.20 -41.90
C VAL A 43 2.30 2.64 -42.38
N SER A 44 1.26 3.46 -42.20
CA SER A 44 1.29 4.87 -42.59
C SER A 44 1.96 5.75 -41.53
N ASP A 45 2.37 6.97 -41.93
CA ASP A 45 2.87 7.99 -40.99
C ASP A 45 1.83 8.37 -39.93
N LEU A 46 0.54 8.28 -40.29
CA LEU A 46 -0.57 8.52 -39.38
C LEU A 46 -0.67 7.42 -38.32
N ASP A 47 -0.51 6.16 -38.72
CA ASP A 47 -0.49 5.01 -37.80
C ASP A 47 0.65 5.12 -36.79
N ARG A 48 1.79 5.67 -37.23
CA ARG A 48 2.95 5.94 -36.36
C ARG A 48 2.81 7.19 -35.50
N THR A 49 1.94 8.12 -35.88
CA THR A 49 1.68 9.34 -35.09
C THR A 49 0.73 9.03 -33.93
N TYR A 50 -0.34 8.28 -34.18
CA TYR A 50 -1.34 7.95 -33.15
C TYR A 50 -1.03 6.66 -32.39
N GLY A 51 -0.38 5.69 -33.04
CA GLY A 51 -0.30 4.30 -32.59
C GLY A 51 -1.61 3.57 -32.89
N VAL A 52 -1.53 2.36 -33.46
CA VAL A 52 -2.70 1.61 -33.96
C VAL A 52 -2.57 0.11 -33.65
N VAL A 53 -3.70 -0.57 -33.47
CA VAL A 53 -3.76 -2.04 -33.37
C VAL A 53 -4.60 -2.63 -34.50
N ASN A 54 -3.97 -3.48 -35.32
CA ASN A 54 -4.63 -4.22 -36.40
C ASN A 54 -4.88 -5.67 -35.99
N LEU A 55 -6.05 -6.21 -36.34
CA LEU A 55 -6.42 -7.60 -36.06
C LEU A 55 -6.80 -8.30 -37.38
N ARG A 56 -6.17 -9.44 -37.66
CA ARG A 56 -6.42 -10.24 -38.87
C ARG A 56 -6.65 -11.69 -38.52
N LYS A 57 -7.80 -12.23 -38.93
CA LYS A 57 -8.12 -13.65 -38.80
C LYS A 57 -7.57 -14.44 -39.98
N VAL A 58 -6.85 -15.50 -39.68
CA VAL A 58 -6.28 -16.46 -40.64
C VAL A 58 -6.54 -17.88 -40.15
N PHE A 59 -6.47 -18.87 -41.03
CA PHE A 59 -6.71 -20.26 -40.70
C PHE A 59 -5.49 -21.11 -41.04
N LEU A 60 -4.98 -21.89 -40.10
CA LEU A 60 -4.12 -23.04 -40.42
C LEU A 60 -5.02 -24.10 -41.03
N ALA A 61 -4.77 -24.55 -42.27
CA ALA A 61 -5.57 -25.58 -42.90
C ALA A 61 -4.71 -26.69 -43.52
N THR A 62 -5.15 -27.94 -43.33
CA THR A 62 -4.63 -29.11 -44.04
C THR A 62 -5.41 -29.33 -45.33
N GLN A 63 -4.76 -29.22 -46.48
CA GLN A 63 -5.40 -29.18 -47.80
C GLN A 63 -5.22 -30.49 -48.58
N THR A 64 -5.63 -31.62 -47.99
CA THR A 64 -5.60 -32.95 -48.63
C THR A 64 -6.99 -33.47 -49.02
N ASP A 65 -7.04 -34.33 -50.03
CA ASP A 65 -8.28 -34.96 -50.53
C ASP A 65 -8.64 -36.24 -49.76
N ASN A 66 -8.19 -36.36 -48.51
CA ASN A 66 -8.37 -37.52 -47.63
C ASN A 66 -8.75 -37.07 -46.21
N VAL A 67 -8.80 -38.04 -45.29
CA VAL A 67 -9.12 -37.84 -43.85
C VAL A 67 -7.89 -38.04 -42.95
N ASP A 68 -6.69 -37.99 -43.53
CA ASP A 68 -5.46 -38.22 -42.77
C ASP A 68 -5.30 -37.17 -41.68
N THR A 69 -4.81 -37.58 -40.52
CA THR A 69 -4.65 -36.71 -39.36
C THR A 69 -3.31 -35.99 -39.37
N TYR A 70 -3.35 -34.68 -39.16
CA TYR A 70 -2.18 -33.87 -38.86
C TYR A 70 -2.01 -33.78 -37.34
N PHE A 71 -0.97 -34.43 -36.82
CA PHE A 71 -0.79 -34.64 -35.38
C PHE A 71 -0.08 -33.46 -34.71
N GLY A 72 -0.52 -33.09 -33.51
CA GLY A 72 0.16 -32.11 -32.66
C GLY A 72 0.32 -30.73 -33.30
N ALA A 73 -0.68 -30.27 -34.05
CA ALA A 73 -0.65 -29.00 -34.75
C ALA A 73 -0.47 -27.83 -33.76
N ASN A 74 0.45 -26.93 -34.09
CA ASN A 74 0.72 -25.72 -33.34
C ASN A 74 1.25 -24.59 -34.22
N ALA A 75 1.13 -23.35 -33.76
CA ALA A 75 1.65 -22.17 -34.43
C ALA A 75 2.53 -21.32 -33.50
N THR A 76 3.58 -20.73 -34.06
CA THR A 76 4.50 -19.84 -33.35
C THR A 76 4.85 -18.64 -34.23
N VAL A 77 5.08 -17.47 -33.62
CA VAL A 77 5.80 -16.39 -34.28
C VAL A 77 7.27 -16.79 -34.32
N LEU A 78 7.82 -17.03 -35.51
CA LEU A 78 9.21 -17.45 -35.67
C LEU A 78 10.12 -16.22 -35.66
N LEU A 79 9.82 -15.24 -36.50
CA LEU A 79 10.53 -13.98 -36.59
C LEU A 79 9.57 -12.84 -36.26
N PRO A 80 9.76 -12.12 -35.14
CA PRO A 80 8.97 -10.91 -34.89
C PRO A 80 9.36 -9.80 -35.89
N PRO A 81 8.52 -8.76 -36.03
CA PRO A 81 8.87 -7.55 -36.77
C PRO A 81 10.27 -7.02 -36.42
N SER A 82 10.96 -6.52 -37.44
CA SER A 82 12.31 -5.96 -37.33
C SER A 82 12.34 -4.57 -36.70
N ASP A 83 11.25 -3.81 -36.85
CA ASP A 83 11.08 -2.52 -36.19
C ASP A 83 10.71 -2.76 -34.70
N PRO A 84 11.54 -2.30 -33.74
CA PRO A 84 11.26 -2.49 -32.31
C PRO A 84 9.96 -1.83 -31.84
N ASN A 85 9.41 -0.90 -32.62
CA ASN A 85 8.15 -0.22 -32.33
C ASN A 85 6.92 -0.94 -32.90
N VAL A 86 7.10 -2.07 -33.59
CA VAL A 86 6.01 -2.90 -34.12
C VAL A 86 6.00 -4.25 -33.39
N GLY A 87 4.91 -4.53 -32.69
CA GLY A 87 4.67 -5.82 -32.02
C GLY A 87 3.80 -6.74 -32.87
N LEU A 88 4.04 -8.05 -32.77
CA LEU A 88 3.17 -9.10 -33.34
C LEU A 88 2.84 -10.12 -32.26
N CYS A 89 1.55 -10.41 -32.10
CA CYS A 89 1.03 -11.40 -31.18
C CYS A 89 -0.06 -12.24 -31.87
N LEU A 90 -0.20 -13.50 -31.47
CA LEU A 90 -1.27 -14.39 -31.89
C LEU A 90 -2.24 -14.64 -30.73
N MET A 91 -3.51 -14.81 -31.05
CA MET A 91 -4.54 -15.32 -30.15
C MET A 91 -5.49 -16.25 -30.92
N SER A 92 -6.35 -16.99 -30.22
CA SER A 92 -7.45 -17.72 -30.84
C SER A 92 -8.67 -17.73 -29.93
N THR A 93 -9.83 -17.46 -30.51
CA THR A 93 -11.16 -17.61 -29.89
C THR A 93 -11.71 -19.03 -30.06
N LYS A 94 -11.03 -19.86 -30.86
CA LYS A 94 -11.46 -21.20 -31.32
C LYS A 94 -12.75 -21.21 -32.14
N ASP A 95 -13.32 -20.05 -32.46
CA ASP A 95 -14.55 -19.94 -33.24
C ASP A 95 -14.23 -19.71 -34.72
N HIS A 96 -14.81 -20.56 -35.57
CA HIS A 96 -14.60 -20.52 -37.02
C HIS A 96 -15.38 -19.39 -37.70
N HIS A 97 -16.40 -18.83 -37.03
CA HIS A 97 -17.31 -17.83 -37.59
C HIS A 97 -17.18 -16.44 -36.96
N ASP A 98 -16.36 -16.30 -35.92
CA ASP A 98 -16.21 -15.04 -35.19
C ASP A 98 -15.68 -13.87 -36.04
N THR A 99 -16.06 -12.67 -35.61
CA THR A 99 -15.67 -11.39 -36.21
C THR A 99 -14.70 -10.63 -35.31
N ARG A 100 -14.13 -9.54 -35.81
CA ARG A 100 -13.23 -8.67 -35.06
C ARG A 100 -13.90 -8.11 -33.82
N ALA A 101 -15.18 -7.75 -33.87
CA ALA A 101 -15.92 -7.26 -32.71
C ALA A 101 -15.95 -8.30 -31.57
N THR A 102 -16.29 -9.55 -31.88
CA THR A 102 -16.30 -10.64 -30.90
C THR A 102 -14.89 -10.99 -30.40
N ALA A 103 -13.88 -10.94 -31.27
CA ALA A 103 -12.50 -11.19 -30.91
C ALA A 103 -11.92 -10.08 -30.00
N ARG A 104 -12.27 -8.82 -30.27
CA ARG A 104 -11.97 -7.67 -29.41
C ARG A 104 -12.60 -7.84 -28.03
N ASP A 105 -13.86 -8.25 -27.95
CA ASP A 105 -14.54 -8.44 -26.67
C ASP A 105 -13.83 -9.50 -25.81
N VAL A 106 -13.26 -10.54 -26.42
CA VAL A 106 -12.43 -11.55 -25.71
C VAL A 106 -11.12 -10.93 -25.22
N LEU A 107 -10.49 -10.10 -26.04
CA LEU A 107 -9.21 -9.45 -25.72
C LEU A 107 -9.34 -8.42 -24.59
N GLU A 108 -10.44 -7.66 -24.58
CA GLU A 108 -10.72 -6.65 -23.56
C GLU A 108 -11.22 -7.24 -22.23
N ARG A 109 -11.51 -8.55 -22.14
CA ARG A 109 -11.93 -9.21 -20.89
C ARG A 109 -10.80 -9.40 -19.87
N TYR A 110 -9.71 -8.64 -19.96
CA TYR A 110 -8.58 -8.72 -19.03
C TYR A 110 -8.94 -8.23 -17.62
N LEU A 111 -9.70 -7.14 -17.50
CA LEU A 111 -10.28 -6.69 -16.23
C LEU A 111 -11.75 -7.12 -16.12
N ALA A 112 -12.09 -7.85 -15.06
CA ALA A 112 -13.45 -8.21 -14.71
C ALA A 112 -13.96 -7.42 -13.49
N ARG A 113 -15.28 -7.41 -13.30
CA ARG A 113 -15.94 -6.78 -12.16
C ARG A 113 -15.48 -7.42 -10.85
N GLY A 114 -14.90 -6.62 -9.97
CA GLY A 114 -14.53 -6.98 -8.62
C GLY A 114 -15.60 -6.66 -7.58
N PRO A 115 -15.24 -6.68 -6.28
CA PRO A 115 -16.15 -6.32 -5.20
C PRO A 115 -16.61 -4.86 -5.29
N LYS A 116 -17.72 -4.54 -4.61
CA LYS A 116 -18.24 -3.17 -4.55
C LYS A 116 -17.27 -2.28 -3.79
N TRP A 117 -16.93 -1.13 -4.39
CA TRP A 117 -16.18 -0.09 -3.74
C TRP A 117 -16.99 0.46 -2.57
N ARG A 118 -16.31 0.81 -1.47
CA ARG A 118 -16.95 1.35 -0.26
C ARG A 118 -17.22 2.85 -0.39
N GLY A 119 -17.95 3.24 -1.43
CA GLY A 119 -18.34 4.61 -1.73
C GLY A 119 -19.46 4.66 -2.77
N PHE A 120 -20.16 5.79 -2.83
CA PHE A 120 -21.31 5.99 -3.72
C PHE A 120 -21.09 7.22 -4.59
N LEU A 121 -21.43 7.09 -5.89
CA LEU A 121 -21.36 8.20 -6.83
C LEU A 121 -22.17 9.39 -6.31
N TYR A 122 -21.59 10.59 -6.32
CA TYR A 122 -22.20 11.79 -5.78
C TYR A 122 -22.85 12.57 -6.90
N ASP A 123 -24.19 12.65 -6.88
CA ASP A 123 -24.96 13.33 -7.91
C ASP A 123 -24.80 12.73 -9.34
N THR A 124 -25.60 13.20 -10.30
CA THR A 124 -25.59 12.65 -11.66
C THR A 124 -24.31 13.04 -12.43
N GLN A 125 -23.59 12.05 -12.94
CA GLN A 125 -22.44 12.24 -13.82
C GLN A 125 -22.89 12.03 -15.27
N LEU A 126 -22.71 13.05 -16.10
CA LEU A 126 -23.24 13.10 -17.47
C LEU A 126 -22.29 12.43 -18.46
N GLU A 127 -22.87 11.85 -19.50
CA GLU A 127 -22.12 11.44 -20.70
C GLU A 127 -21.23 12.59 -21.22
N GLY A 128 -19.99 12.26 -21.57
CA GLY A 128 -18.95 13.20 -22.00
C GLY A 128 -18.09 13.78 -20.87
N GLN A 129 -18.47 13.63 -19.59
CA GLN A 129 -17.66 14.13 -18.47
C GLN A 129 -16.37 13.32 -18.30
N ARG A 130 -15.27 14.01 -18.01
CA ARG A 130 -13.93 13.44 -17.73
C ARG A 130 -13.56 13.44 -16.25
N ALA A 131 -14.55 13.61 -15.37
CA ALA A 131 -14.35 13.50 -13.94
C ALA A 131 -15.58 12.89 -13.31
N ILE A 132 -15.36 12.05 -12.31
CA ILE A 132 -16.44 11.52 -11.46
C ILE A 132 -16.23 12.01 -10.03
N ARG A 133 -17.34 12.23 -9.35
CA ARG A 133 -17.36 12.52 -7.92
C ARG A 133 -18.10 11.42 -7.18
N PHE A 134 -17.55 10.97 -6.08
CA PHE A 134 -18.21 10.03 -5.18
C PHE A 134 -17.90 10.37 -3.73
N PHE A 135 -18.79 9.99 -2.81
CA PHE A 135 -18.58 10.18 -1.39
C PHE A 135 -18.26 8.84 -0.72
N GLN A 136 -17.33 8.88 0.24
CA GLN A 136 -16.93 7.72 1.05
C GLN A 136 -16.62 8.11 2.49
N ARG A 137 -16.51 7.11 3.38
CA ARG A 137 -16.05 7.34 4.76
C ARG A 137 -14.58 7.75 4.78
N VAL A 138 -14.21 8.52 5.80
CA VAL A 138 -12.85 9.05 5.97
C VAL A 138 -11.82 7.92 6.19
N GLU A 139 -12.24 6.79 6.76
CA GLU A 139 -11.37 5.61 6.98
C GLU A 139 -11.15 4.72 5.75
N VAL A 140 -11.92 4.92 4.67
CA VAL A 140 -11.85 4.10 3.45
C VAL A 140 -10.68 4.56 2.58
N ARG A 141 -9.95 3.61 1.98
CA ARG A 141 -8.84 3.88 1.06
C ARG A 141 -9.33 4.77 -0.09
N LEU A 142 -8.50 5.72 -0.53
CA LEU A 142 -8.74 6.44 -1.78
C LEU A 142 -8.35 5.53 -2.97
N PRO A 143 -8.94 5.72 -4.16
CA PRO A 143 -8.40 5.08 -5.37
C PRO A 143 -6.96 5.52 -5.60
N GLU A 144 -6.14 4.63 -6.12
CA GLU A 144 -4.76 4.96 -6.52
C GLU A 144 -4.74 5.59 -7.92
N ILE A 145 -3.74 6.42 -8.19
CA ILE A 145 -3.52 6.95 -9.54
C ILE A 145 -3.17 5.78 -10.47
N GLY A 146 -3.90 5.66 -11.58
CA GLY A 146 -3.80 4.54 -12.51
C GLY A 146 -4.76 3.38 -12.21
N GLU A 147 -5.43 3.36 -11.04
CA GLU A 147 -6.41 2.34 -10.71
C GLU A 147 -7.62 2.40 -11.65
N THR A 148 -8.15 1.24 -12.02
CA THR A 148 -9.34 1.13 -12.87
C THR A 148 -10.53 0.75 -12.00
N LEU A 149 -11.59 1.54 -12.11
CA LEU A 149 -12.87 1.31 -11.43
C LEU A 149 -13.93 0.93 -12.47
N VAL A 150 -14.99 0.23 -12.03
CA VAL A 150 -16.14 -0.09 -12.87
C VAL A 150 -17.38 0.61 -12.34
N LEU A 151 -18.06 1.33 -13.23
CA LEU A 151 -19.37 1.92 -12.99
C LEU A 151 -20.41 1.01 -13.63
N VAL A 152 -21.36 0.50 -12.84
CA VAL A 152 -22.47 -0.34 -13.35
C VAL A 152 -23.79 0.38 -13.08
N GLY A 153 -24.45 0.82 -14.15
CA GLY A 153 -25.79 1.40 -14.09
C GLY A 153 -26.86 0.31 -14.18
N ASN A 154 -27.94 0.44 -13.40
CA ASN A 154 -29.06 -0.52 -13.39
C ASN A 154 -28.65 -1.97 -13.08
N GLU A 155 -27.66 -2.17 -12.21
CA GLU A 155 -27.15 -3.49 -11.83
C GLU A 155 -28.29 -4.45 -11.42
N GLY A 156 -28.38 -5.60 -12.10
CA GLY A 156 -29.40 -6.62 -11.84
C GLY A 156 -30.80 -6.34 -12.41
N LYS A 157 -30.96 -5.33 -13.28
CA LYS A 157 -32.22 -4.99 -13.96
C LYS A 157 -32.10 -5.14 -15.49
N ALA A 158 -33.23 -5.17 -16.19
CA ALA A 158 -33.25 -5.09 -17.65
C ALA A 158 -32.69 -3.72 -18.10
N GLY A 159 -31.71 -3.71 -19.01
CA GLY A 159 -31.00 -2.48 -19.42
C GLY A 159 -29.80 -2.12 -18.54
N GLU A 160 -29.16 -3.10 -17.91
CA GLU A 160 -27.85 -2.94 -17.27
C GLU A 160 -26.80 -2.51 -18.30
N PHE A 161 -26.02 -1.49 -17.96
CA PHE A 161 -24.86 -1.06 -18.74
C PHE A 161 -23.69 -0.78 -17.80
N GLU A 162 -22.47 -0.91 -18.31
CA GLU A 162 -21.27 -0.70 -17.53
C GLU A 162 -20.20 0.07 -18.30
N GLN A 163 -19.32 0.73 -17.55
CA GLN A 163 -18.15 1.38 -18.08
C GLN A 163 -16.96 1.22 -17.11
N TYR A 164 -15.83 0.83 -17.66
CA TYR A 164 -14.55 0.84 -16.95
C TYR A 164 -13.94 2.24 -17.08
N VAL A 165 -13.46 2.79 -15.98
CA VAL A 165 -12.89 4.14 -15.92
C VAL A 165 -11.54 4.09 -15.21
N ARG A 166 -10.49 4.60 -15.87
CA ARG A 166 -9.15 4.71 -15.29
C ARG A 166 -8.96 6.08 -14.64
N VAL A 167 -8.48 6.07 -13.41
CA VAL A 167 -8.24 7.28 -12.62
C VAL A 167 -6.87 7.87 -12.96
N LEU A 168 -6.84 9.12 -13.41
CA LEU A 168 -5.60 9.87 -13.70
C LEU A 168 -5.17 10.75 -12.52
N GLU A 169 -6.13 11.31 -11.78
CA GLU A 169 -5.88 12.19 -10.65
C GLU A 169 -6.95 11.96 -9.59
N VAL A 170 -6.57 12.08 -8.31
CA VAL A 170 -7.48 11.93 -7.16
C VAL A 170 -7.34 13.13 -6.25
N ASN A 171 -8.42 13.91 -6.12
CA ASN A 171 -8.53 14.98 -5.14
C ASN A 171 -9.59 14.62 -4.10
N GLN A 172 -9.31 14.91 -2.82
CA GLN A 172 -10.26 14.69 -1.73
C GLN A 172 -10.59 16.00 -1.00
N ALA A 173 -11.85 16.15 -0.60
CA ALA A 173 -12.31 17.24 0.25
C ALA A 173 -13.24 16.70 1.35
N LEU A 174 -13.00 17.09 2.60
CA LEU A 174 -13.92 16.81 3.70
C LEU A 174 -15.13 17.75 3.59
N ALA A 175 -16.32 17.17 3.47
CA ALA A 175 -17.58 17.92 3.45
C ALA A 175 -18.48 17.49 4.60
N LYS A 176 -19.15 18.47 5.21
CA LYS A 176 -20.20 18.26 6.21
C LYS A 176 -21.56 18.30 5.53
N PHE A 177 -22.41 17.32 5.83
CA PHE A 177 -23.76 17.20 5.30
C PHE A 177 -24.79 17.36 6.40
N GLN A 178 -25.83 18.12 6.12
CA GLN A 178 -26.95 18.37 7.03
C GLN A 178 -28.26 18.00 6.31
N ILE A 179 -28.92 16.95 6.80
CA ILE A 179 -30.21 16.48 6.27
C ILE A 179 -31.28 16.75 7.33
N PRO A 180 -32.47 17.27 6.97
CA PRO A 180 -33.55 17.47 7.93
C PRO A 180 -33.88 16.19 8.71
N GLY A 181 -33.75 16.25 10.04
CA GLY A 181 -34.06 15.11 10.92
C GLY A 181 -32.89 14.15 11.22
N VAL A 182 -31.67 14.43 10.75
CA VAL A 182 -30.48 13.60 11.03
C VAL A 182 -29.31 14.46 11.54
N PRO A 183 -28.49 13.98 12.50
CA PRO A 183 -27.30 14.70 12.97
C PRO A 183 -26.32 15.01 11.83
N GLU A 184 -25.64 16.15 11.92
CA GLU A 184 -24.59 16.55 10.97
C GLU A 184 -23.52 15.46 10.90
N PHE A 185 -23.15 15.04 9.69
CA PHE A 185 -22.15 14.01 9.48
C PHE A 185 -21.13 14.42 8.41
N THR A 186 -19.90 13.92 8.55
CA THR A 186 -18.78 14.25 7.66
C THR A 186 -18.47 13.07 6.73
N ARG A 187 -18.18 13.35 5.46
CA ARG A 187 -17.70 12.38 4.46
C ARG A 187 -16.58 12.99 3.61
N ASN A 188 -15.76 12.12 3.02
CA ASN A 188 -14.83 12.51 1.97
C ASN A 188 -15.58 12.58 0.65
N ILE A 189 -15.58 13.74 0.00
CA ILE A 189 -15.92 13.86 -1.42
C ILE A 189 -14.62 13.64 -2.19
N VAL A 190 -14.57 12.55 -2.95
CA VAL A 190 -13.44 12.21 -3.80
C VAL A 190 -13.81 12.59 -5.23
N THR A 191 -12.95 13.41 -5.85
CA THR A 191 -13.04 13.79 -7.26
C THR A 191 -11.93 13.07 -8.00
N CYS A 192 -12.31 12.17 -8.92
CA CYS A 192 -11.38 11.46 -9.77
C CYS A 192 -11.45 12.03 -11.19
N VAL A 193 -10.31 12.49 -11.71
CA VAL A 193 -10.18 12.80 -13.14
C VAL A 193 -9.98 11.49 -13.89
N LEU A 194 -10.76 11.29 -14.95
CA LEU A 194 -10.79 10.07 -15.74
C LEU A 194 -9.95 10.22 -17.01
N ALA A 195 -9.39 9.12 -17.46
CA ALA A 195 -8.72 9.05 -18.77
C ALA A 195 -9.70 9.25 -19.92
N ASP A 196 -10.76 8.44 -19.93
CA ASP A 196 -11.80 8.47 -20.96
C ASP A 196 -13.04 9.20 -20.46
N PRO A 197 -13.74 9.92 -21.34
CA PRO A 197 -15.04 10.49 -21.00
C PRO A 197 -16.07 9.39 -20.72
N LEU A 198 -17.06 9.69 -19.89
CA LEU A 198 -18.19 8.81 -19.67
C LEU A 198 -18.97 8.58 -20.98
N ARG A 199 -19.17 7.33 -21.39
CA ARG A 199 -19.97 6.92 -22.57
C ARG A 199 -21.46 6.84 -22.25
N TYR A 200 -21.82 6.81 -20.97
CA TYR A 200 -23.18 6.75 -20.48
C TYR A 200 -23.36 7.74 -19.34
N THR A 201 -24.60 8.17 -19.13
CA THR A 201 -24.97 8.95 -17.94
C THR A 201 -25.14 8.01 -16.74
N PHE A 202 -24.42 8.28 -15.66
CA PHE A 202 -24.49 7.52 -14.41
C PHE A 202 -25.18 8.37 -13.34
N GLU A 203 -26.33 7.91 -12.88
CA GLU A 203 -27.04 8.58 -11.79
C GLU A 203 -26.37 8.27 -10.45
N GLY A 204 -26.00 9.32 -9.72
CA GLY A 204 -25.46 9.20 -8.37
C GLY A 204 -26.52 9.28 -7.29
N GLU A 205 -26.07 9.07 -6.06
CA GLU A 205 -26.87 9.05 -4.85
C GLU A 205 -26.70 10.35 -4.06
N GLN A 206 -27.66 10.59 -3.18
CA GLN A 206 -27.55 11.63 -2.17
C GLN A 206 -26.83 11.09 -0.92
N PRO A 207 -25.97 11.88 -0.27
CA PRO A 207 -25.27 11.47 0.94
C PRO A 207 -26.26 11.05 2.02
N THR A 208 -26.03 9.91 2.64
CA THR A 208 -26.80 9.46 3.82
C THR A 208 -25.86 9.04 4.93
N PRO A 209 -26.27 9.17 6.20
CA PRO A 209 -25.43 8.80 7.34
C PRO A 209 -25.35 7.28 7.57
N TYR A 210 -26.30 6.51 7.04
CA TYR A 210 -26.46 5.09 7.35
C TYR A 210 -25.68 4.14 6.43
N ASP A 211 -25.00 4.63 5.39
CA ASP A 211 -24.23 3.86 4.39
C ASP A 211 -24.94 2.63 3.80
N VAL A 212 -26.27 2.60 3.90
CA VAL A 212 -27.13 1.58 3.31
C VAL A 212 -27.99 2.29 2.28
N VAL A 213 -27.60 2.17 1.01
CA VAL A 213 -28.44 2.56 -0.12
C VAL A 213 -29.19 1.30 -0.58
N THR A 214 -30.48 1.23 -0.26
CA THR A 214 -31.34 0.07 -0.55
C THR A 214 -31.59 -0.15 -2.05
N ASN A 215 -31.35 0.86 -2.89
CA ASN A 215 -31.49 0.80 -4.35
C ASN A 215 -30.43 1.66 -5.05
N ALA A 216 -29.14 1.31 -4.92
CA ALA A 216 -28.07 2.04 -5.60
C ALA A 216 -28.33 2.10 -7.11
N LYS A 217 -28.48 3.31 -7.66
CA LYS A 217 -28.72 3.54 -9.09
C LYS A 217 -27.51 3.16 -9.94
N THR A 218 -26.33 3.55 -9.46
CA THR A 218 -25.02 3.18 -10.02
C THR A 218 -24.19 2.49 -8.95
N ALA A 219 -23.71 1.29 -9.24
CA ALA A 219 -22.75 0.58 -8.40
C ALA A 219 -21.32 0.93 -8.82
N LEU A 220 -20.51 1.40 -7.87
CA LEU A 220 -19.06 1.58 -8.04
C LEU A 220 -18.36 0.29 -7.59
N ARG A 221 -17.49 -0.26 -8.42
CA ARG A 221 -16.78 -1.53 -8.16
C ARG A 221 -15.29 -1.42 -8.45
N GLU A 222 -14.51 -2.23 -7.74
CA GLU A 222 -13.11 -2.49 -8.06
C GLU A 222 -13.00 -3.39 -9.30
N THR A 223 -11.84 -3.43 -9.93
CA THR A 223 -11.52 -4.45 -10.96
C THR A 223 -10.65 -5.56 -10.41
N VAL A 224 -10.93 -6.78 -10.84
CA VAL A 224 -10.07 -7.96 -10.66
C VAL A 224 -9.51 -8.38 -12.01
N VAL A 225 -8.27 -8.87 -12.03
CA VAL A 225 -7.66 -9.39 -13.27
C VAL A 225 -8.29 -10.76 -13.54
N ALA A 226 -9.05 -10.85 -14.63
CA ALA A 226 -9.57 -12.09 -15.18
C ALA A 226 -8.76 -12.37 -16.44
N ASP A 227 -7.66 -13.10 -16.31
CA ASP A 227 -6.76 -13.36 -17.42
C ASP A 227 -7.35 -14.38 -18.42
N ALA A 228 -8.36 -13.95 -19.19
CA ALA A 228 -9.22 -14.81 -20.01
C ALA A 228 -8.61 -15.17 -21.38
N ALA A 229 -7.70 -14.34 -21.91
CA ALA A 229 -7.07 -14.55 -23.21
C ALA A 229 -5.63 -15.06 -23.07
N ASN A 230 -5.26 -16.03 -23.92
CA ASN A 230 -3.89 -16.52 -24.04
C ASN A 230 -3.23 -15.85 -25.25
N TYR A 231 -2.11 -15.19 -24.98
CA TYR A 231 -1.31 -14.47 -25.97
C TYR A 231 -0.10 -15.29 -26.35
N TYR A 232 0.26 -15.29 -27.63
CA TYR A 232 1.43 -16.01 -28.13
C TYR A 232 2.32 -15.10 -28.99
N ALA A 233 3.59 -14.95 -28.60
CA ALA A 233 4.56 -14.10 -29.29
C ALA A 233 5.98 -14.70 -29.18
N SER A 234 6.97 -13.91 -29.57
CA SER A 234 8.39 -14.29 -29.54
C SER A 234 9.26 -13.15 -29.02
N THR A 235 10.33 -13.49 -28.31
CA THR A 235 11.34 -12.54 -27.83
C THR A 235 12.74 -13.10 -28.07
N LYS A 236 13.75 -12.23 -28.14
CA LYS A 236 15.16 -12.66 -28.11
C LYS A 236 15.54 -13.21 -26.74
N MET A 237 16.53 -14.10 -26.73
CA MET A 237 17.22 -14.54 -25.53
C MET A 237 18.16 -13.43 -25.01
N ALA A 238 18.36 -13.34 -23.70
CA ALA A 238 19.19 -12.32 -23.05
C ALA A 238 20.62 -12.80 -22.78
N GLU A 239 20.80 -14.11 -22.54
CA GLU A 239 22.07 -14.74 -22.17
C GLU A 239 22.22 -16.08 -22.89
N ASP A 240 23.45 -16.49 -23.20
CA ASP A 240 23.72 -17.77 -23.87
C ASP A 240 23.25 -18.96 -23.01
N ALA A 241 22.75 -20.01 -23.67
CA ALA A 241 22.28 -21.22 -23.02
C ALA A 241 23.11 -22.43 -23.43
N ALA A 242 23.70 -23.11 -22.44
CA ALA A 242 24.52 -24.29 -22.66
C ALA A 242 23.68 -25.55 -22.94
N PHE A 243 24.29 -26.52 -23.63
CA PHE A 243 23.74 -27.86 -23.76
C PHE A 243 23.37 -28.45 -22.40
N GLY A 244 22.18 -29.05 -22.29
CA GLY A 244 21.71 -29.66 -21.05
C GLY A 244 21.10 -28.68 -20.04
N ALA A 245 21.12 -27.37 -20.30
CA ALA A 245 20.52 -26.39 -19.40
C ALA A 245 19.00 -26.57 -19.28
N MET A 246 18.48 -26.51 -18.06
CA MET A 246 17.03 -26.54 -17.78
C MET A 246 16.45 -25.14 -17.55
N GLN A 247 17.28 -24.11 -17.68
CA GLN A 247 16.87 -22.72 -17.49
C GLN A 247 17.38 -21.87 -18.63
N VAL A 248 16.53 -20.96 -19.11
CA VAL A 248 16.87 -19.99 -20.16
C VAL A 248 16.42 -18.60 -19.74
N LYS A 249 17.13 -17.57 -20.20
CA LYS A 249 16.81 -16.18 -19.91
C LYS A 249 16.26 -15.50 -21.17
N ALA A 250 14.95 -15.29 -21.22
CA ALA A 250 14.30 -14.45 -22.22
C ALA A 250 14.50 -12.97 -21.88
N LYS A 251 14.58 -12.10 -22.90
CA LYS A 251 14.70 -10.64 -22.71
C LYS A 251 13.47 -10.04 -21.99
N THR A 252 12.28 -10.58 -22.25
CA THR A 252 11.03 -10.20 -21.59
C THR A 252 10.01 -11.32 -21.75
N ILE A 253 9.06 -11.45 -20.85
CA ILE A 253 7.90 -12.36 -20.98
C ILE A 253 6.63 -11.65 -21.45
N PHE A 254 6.73 -10.33 -21.64
CA PHE A 254 5.62 -9.46 -22.01
C PHE A 254 5.73 -9.03 -23.47
N THR A 255 4.58 -8.94 -24.13
CA THR A 255 4.44 -8.32 -25.45
C THR A 255 3.51 -7.12 -25.36
N GLN A 256 3.69 -6.14 -26.24
CA GLN A 256 2.87 -4.92 -26.27
C GLN A 256 1.58 -5.17 -27.06
N LEU A 257 0.42 -5.00 -26.42
CA LEU A 257 -0.89 -5.24 -27.03
C LEU A 257 -1.59 -3.96 -27.48
N VAL A 258 -1.41 -2.86 -26.76
CA VAL A 258 -1.92 -1.53 -27.12
C VAL A 258 -0.83 -0.48 -26.98
N PRO A 259 -0.81 0.56 -27.82
CA PRO A 259 0.08 1.69 -27.63
C PRO A 259 -0.24 2.43 -26.34
N ALA A 260 0.78 2.89 -25.63
CA ALA A 260 0.60 3.67 -24.41
C ALA A 260 1.50 4.92 -24.45
N ALA A 261 0.90 6.10 -24.28
CA ALA A 261 1.63 7.35 -24.15
C ALA A 261 2.00 7.57 -22.68
N ARG A 262 3.25 7.96 -22.40
CA ARG A 262 3.71 8.22 -21.04
C ARG A 262 3.44 9.67 -20.67
N SER A 263 2.87 9.89 -19.50
CA SER A 263 2.74 11.19 -18.86
C SER A 263 3.31 11.11 -17.45
N GLU A 264 4.00 12.16 -17.02
CA GLU A 264 4.67 12.23 -15.72
C GLU A 264 3.78 12.98 -14.74
N THR A 265 3.48 12.35 -13.60
CA THR A 265 2.77 12.99 -12.50
C THR A 265 3.74 13.15 -11.32
N PRO A 266 4.06 14.39 -10.91
CA PRO A 266 4.91 14.62 -9.76
C PRO A 266 4.14 14.36 -8.45
N ALA A 267 4.75 13.62 -7.54
CA ALA A 267 4.32 13.47 -6.16
C ALA A 267 5.35 14.18 -5.27
N VAL A 268 4.92 15.19 -4.52
CA VAL A 268 5.79 16.10 -3.76
C VAL A 268 5.42 16.07 -2.28
N ASP A 269 6.44 16.12 -1.42
CA ASP A 269 6.38 16.26 0.04
C ASP A 269 5.59 15.15 0.76
N LEU A 270 5.70 13.92 0.26
CA LEU A 270 5.02 12.78 0.86
C LEU A 270 5.79 12.23 2.07
N THR A 271 5.05 11.82 3.10
CA THR A 271 5.62 11.18 4.29
C THR A 271 6.05 9.74 3.95
N ALA A 272 7.32 9.43 4.14
CA ALA A 272 7.89 8.11 3.83
C ALA A 272 7.37 6.98 4.72
N ALA A 273 6.66 7.26 5.81
CA ALA A 273 6.36 6.23 6.81
C ALA A 273 4.87 6.04 7.10
N GLY A 274 3.99 6.68 6.32
CA GLY A 274 2.53 6.64 6.51
C GLY A 274 2.10 7.21 7.87
N GLU A 275 0.87 7.70 7.95
CA GLU A 275 0.29 8.07 9.25
C GLU A 275 -0.55 6.90 9.76
N LEU A 276 -0.11 6.27 10.84
CA LEU A 276 -0.89 5.27 11.57
C LEU A 276 -1.26 5.86 12.93
N ALA A 277 -2.55 6.04 13.14
CA ALA A 277 -3.07 6.57 14.38
C ALA A 277 -3.27 5.43 15.39
N SER A 278 -2.30 5.26 16.30
CA SER A 278 -2.34 4.27 17.39
C SER A 278 -3.15 4.75 18.56
N LEU A 279 -3.78 3.85 19.33
CA LEU A 279 -4.34 4.20 20.63
C LEU A 279 -3.31 3.90 21.72
N VAL A 280 -2.96 4.94 22.48
CA VAL A 280 -1.98 4.91 23.57
C VAL A 280 -2.71 5.00 24.89
N ASP A 281 -2.26 4.21 25.86
CA ASP A 281 -2.82 4.22 27.20
C ASP A 281 -2.55 5.55 27.92
N SER A 282 -3.59 6.14 28.48
CA SER A 282 -3.50 7.42 29.19
C SER A 282 -4.04 7.34 30.63
N GLY A 283 -4.58 6.19 31.07
CA GLY A 283 -5.13 5.98 32.42
C GLY A 283 -4.70 4.66 33.11
N LYS A 284 -4.44 4.65 34.42
CA LYS A 284 -4.07 3.46 35.21
C LYS A 284 -5.25 2.78 35.91
N GLY A 285 -6.48 3.18 35.58
CA GLY A 285 -7.68 2.71 36.25
C GLY A 285 -8.94 3.00 35.45
N LEU A 286 -10.02 2.32 35.85
CA LEU A 286 -11.31 2.41 35.20
C LEU A 286 -11.99 3.73 35.57
N VAL A 287 -12.15 4.61 34.58
CA VAL A 287 -12.92 5.85 34.75
C VAL A 287 -14.39 5.50 34.60
N SER A 288 -15.18 5.89 35.62
CA SER A 288 -16.62 5.65 35.64
C SER A 288 -17.37 6.98 35.72
N PHE A 289 -18.46 7.10 34.96
CA PHE A 289 -19.43 8.18 35.15
C PHE A 289 -20.85 7.67 34.98
N THR A 290 -21.80 8.36 35.59
CA THR A 290 -23.22 8.04 35.48
C THR A 290 -23.90 9.01 34.53
N THR A 291 -24.76 8.52 33.65
CA THR A 291 -25.52 9.33 32.70
C THR A 291 -26.95 8.84 32.52
N ALA A 292 -27.86 9.76 32.20
CA ALA A 292 -29.23 9.45 31.78
C ALA A 292 -29.41 9.48 30.25
N ALA A 293 -28.35 9.80 29.48
CA ALA A 293 -28.38 9.92 28.01
C ALA A 293 -28.99 8.68 27.33
N SER A 294 -29.85 8.89 26.33
CA SER A 294 -30.64 7.80 25.74
C SER A 294 -29.76 6.78 24.99
N ILE A 295 -29.90 5.49 25.32
CA ILE A 295 -29.30 4.38 24.56
C ILE A 295 -30.45 3.68 23.83
N ALA A 296 -30.47 3.83 22.50
CA ALA A 296 -31.52 3.34 21.62
C ALA A 296 -30.96 3.19 20.20
N PRO A 297 -31.67 2.51 19.28
CA PRO A 297 -31.28 2.43 17.88
C PRO A 297 -30.93 3.79 17.28
N SER A 298 -29.79 3.87 16.60
CA SER A 298 -29.29 5.07 15.91
C SER A 298 -29.02 6.28 16.82
N ARG A 299 -28.82 6.06 18.13
CA ARG A 299 -28.32 7.07 19.06
C ARG A 299 -26.85 6.83 19.37
N GLY A 300 -26.11 7.92 19.59
CA GLY A 300 -24.70 7.90 19.98
C GLY A 300 -24.53 8.15 21.48
N LEU A 301 -23.41 7.69 22.03
CA LEU A 301 -22.99 8.00 23.40
C LEU A 301 -21.51 8.40 23.40
N PHE A 302 -21.20 9.58 23.92
CA PHE A 302 -19.85 10.12 24.05
C PHE A 302 -19.26 9.86 25.44
N LEU A 303 -18.02 9.39 25.47
CA LEU A 303 -17.26 9.11 26.71
C LEU A 303 -16.51 10.34 27.24
N GLY A 304 -16.40 11.38 26.41
CA GLY A 304 -15.68 12.64 26.69
C GLY A 304 -14.18 12.59 26.41
N SER A 305 -13.60 11.39 26.31
CA SER A 305 -12.19 11.12 25.95
C SER A 305 -12.11 9.78 25.20
N GLY A 306 -10.99 9.49 24.54
CA GLY A 306 -10.77 8.19 23.90
C GLY A 306 -10.75 7.04 24.91
N ALA A 307 -10.96 5.82 24.42
CA ALA A 307 -11.06 4.60 25.23
C ALA A 307 -10.16 3.48 24.68
N LYS A 308 -9.54 2.71 25.57
CA LYS A 308 -8.70 1.56 25.21
C LYS A 308 -9.56 0.41 24.69
N PRO A 309 -9.19 -0.24 23.57
CA PRO A 309 -9.95 -1.37 23.03
C PRO A 309 -10.17 -2.50 24.05
N GLY A 310 -11.41 -2.99 24.13
CA GLY A 310 -11.83 -4.09 25.00
C GLY A 310 -12.13 -3.69 26.46
N THR A 311 -12.05 -2.40 26.81
CA THR A 311 -12.20 -1.96 28.22
C THR A 311 -13.55 -1.32 28.53
N LEU A 312 -14.34 -0.97 27.53
CA LEU A 312 -15.63 -0.31 27.73
C LEU A 312 -16.70 -1.30 28.24
N SER A 313 -17.40 -0.89 29.29
CA SER A 313 -18.57 -1.56 29.85
C SER A 313 -19.64 -0.52 30.21
N ILE A 314 -20.89 -0.79 29.84
CA ILE A 314 -22.05 0.05 30.16
C ILE A 314 -23.07 -0.80 30.91
N SER A 315 -23.29 -0.50 32.18
CA SER A 315 -24.28 -1.18 33.03
C SER A 315 -25.58 -0.38 33.11
N ILE A 316 -26.69 -1.06 32.82
CA ILE A 316 -28.06 -0.52 32.75
C ILE A 316 -28.99 -1.44 33.53
N GLY A 317 -29.20 -1.18 34.82
CA GLY A 317 -29.94 -2.10 35.69
C GLY A 317 -29.29 -3.49 35.70
N ALA A 318 -30.00 -4.52 35.20
CA ALA A 318 -29.50 -5.89 35.09
C ALA A 318 -28.77 -6.20 33.76
N ALA A 319 -28.81 -5.29 32.78
CA ALA A 319 -28.14 -5.48 31.48
C ALA A 319 -26.74 -4.84 31.49
N THR A 320 -25.76 -5.51 30.88
CA THR A 320 -24.40 -4.98 30.70
C THR A 320 -24.00 -5.11 29.23
N ILE A 321 -23.75 -3.97 28.59
CA ILE A 321 -23.16 -3.89 27.25
C ILE A 321 -21.65 -3.95 27.43
N THR A 322 -21.00 -4.91 26.78
CA THR A 322 -19.55 -5.10 26.86
C THR A 322 -18.92 -4.90 25.50
N ASP A 323 -17.80 -4.20 25.48
CA ASP A 323 -16.97 -4.05 24.29
C ASP A 323 -16.20 -5.35 23.98
N LYS A 324 -16.32 -5.80 22.73
CA LYS A 324 -15.53 -6.88 22.15
C LYS A 324 -14.77 -6.38 20.92
N GLY A 325 -13.82 -5.46 21.08
CA GLY A 325 -12.89 -5.08 20.00
C GLY A 325 -13.58 -4.40 18.82
N GLY A 326 -14.33 -3.34 19.11
CA GLY A 326 -15.02 -2.49 18.14
C GLY A 326 -16.52 -2.76 18.05
N GLU A 327 -16.98 -3.92 18.53
CA GLU A 327 -18.39 -4.30 18.63
C GLU A 327 -18.89 -4.21 20.08
N LEU A 328 -20.04 -3.56 20.26
CA LEU A 328 -20.74 -3.50 21.55
C LEU A 328 -21.74 -4.65 21.62
N VAL A 329 -21.62 -5.51 22.63
CA VAL A 329 -22.39 -6.76 22.74
C VAL A 329 -23.22 -6.77 24.02
N VAL A 330 -24.50 -7.15 23.90
CA VAL A 330 -25.38 -7.44 25.04
C VAL A 330 -25.94 -8.85 24.87
N ALA A 331 -25.90 -9.68 25.92
CA ALA A 331 -26.44 -11.06 25.92
C ALA A 331 -26.02 -11.95 24.71
N GLY A 332 -24.86 -11.67 24.10
CA GLY A 332 -24.34 -12.41 22.93
C GLY A 332 -24.67 -11.81 21.56
N SER A 333 -25.52 -10.78 21.48
CA SER A 333 -25.87 -10.08 20.23
C SER A 333 -25.13 -8.75 20.10
N VAL A 334 -24.68 -8.41 18.89
CA VAL A 334 -24.03 -7.13 18.58
C VAL A 334 -25.08 -6.02 18.51
N VAL A 335 -25.01 -5.07 19.43
CA VAL A 335 -25.96 -3.96 19.60
C VAL A 335 -25.39 -2.60 19.19
N GLY A 336 -24.13 -2.53 18.76
CA GLY A 336 -23.49 -1.30 18.31
C GLY A 336 -22.01 -1.45 18.02
N SER A 337 -21.33 -0.33 17.80
CA SER A 337 -19.89 -0.23 17.62
C SER A 337 -19.30 0.97 18.37
N ILE A 338 -17.98 1.00 18.54
CA ILE A 338 -17.27 2.11 19.18
C ILE A 338 -16.13 2.64 18.30
N ASP A 339 -16.06 3.96 18.13
CA ASP A 339 -14.85 4.68 17.74
C ASP A 339 -14.04 5.01 19.00
N TYR A 340 -13.00 4.21 19.22
CA TYR A 340 -12.11 4.33 20.37
C TYR A 340 -11.34 5.65 20.45
N GLY A 341 -10.97 6.23 19.30
CA GLY A 341 -10.21 7.47 19.27
C GLY A 341 -11.05 8.66 19.71
N ARG A 342 -12.30 8.70 19.26
CA ARG A 342 -13.26 9.73 19.64
C ARG A 342 -13.99 9.44 20.96
N GLY A 343 -13.92 8.19 21.44
CA GLY A 343 -14.74 7.72 22.55
C GLY A 343 -16.23 7.84 22.23
N HIS A 344 -16.63 7.47 21.01
CA HIS A 344 -18.01 7.58 20.53
C HIS A 344 -18.59 6.19 20.26
N CYS A 345 -19.65 5.84 20.98
CA CYS A 345 -20.41 4.62 20.77
C CYS A 345 -21.60 4.89 19.86
N GLU A 346 -21.85 4.03 18.88
CA GLU A 346 -23.00 4.11 17.99
C GLU A 346 -23.82 2.82 18.08
N PHE A 347 -25.11 2.94 18.41
CA PHE A 347 -25.98 1.80 18.64
C PHE A 347 -26.80 1.45 17.39
N ASN A 348 -26.80 0.17 17.00
CA ASN A 348 -27.47 -0.31 15.80
C ASN A 348 -28.96 -0.63 16.04
N ALA A 349 -29.68 -1.07 15.00
CA ALA A 349 -31.11 -1.40 15.10
C ALA A 349 -31.46 -2.55 16.06
N GLN A 350 -30.48 -3.40 16.40
CA GLN A 350 -30.66 -4.51 17.35
C GLN A 350 -30.51 -4.04 18.81
N CYS A 351 -30.12 -2.79 19.05
CA CYS A 351 -30.02 -2.23 20.39
C CYS A 351 -31.41 -2.05 21.01
N PRO A 352 -31.69 -2.64 22.19
CA PRO A 352 -32.91 -2.35 22.92
C PRO A 352 -32.96 -0.86 23.32
N ASN A 353 -34.17 -0.28 23.34
CA ASN A 353 -34.34 1.08 23.82
C ASN A 353 -34.35 1.09 25.36
N TYR A 354 -33.29 1.63 25.95
CA TYR A 354 -33.12 1.75 27.40
C TYR A 354 -33.57 3.11 27.96
N GLY A 355 -34.17 3.98 27.13
CA GLY A 355 -34.77 5.25 27.54
C GLY A 355 -33.82 6.15 28.34
N ALA A 356 -34.37 6.91 29.30
CA ALA A 356 -33.62 7.81 30.18
C ALA A 356 -33.18 7.17 31.52
N ALA A 357 -33.14 5.83 31.59
CA ALA A 357 -32.67 5.15 32.80
C ALA A 357 -31.23 5.55 33.14
N SER A 358 -30.86 5.55 34.42
CA SER A 358 -29.48 5.80 34.85
C SER A 358 -28.56 4.67 34.37
N LYS A 359 -27.48 5.02 33.67
CA LYS A 359 -26.45 4.10 33.18
C LYS A 359 -25.12 4.41 33.83
N THR A 360 -24.37 3.37 34.20
CA THR A 360 -22.98 3.51 34.65
C THR A 360 -22.07 3.10 33.50
N VAL A 361 -21.27 4.05 33.01
CA VAL A 361 -20.32 3.86 31.90
C VAL A 361 -18.92 3.80 32.48
N SER A 362 -18.18 2.76 32.11
CA SER A 362 -16.89 2.39 32.68
C SER A 362 -15.91 2.04 31.57
N PHE A 363 -14.74 2.68 31.51
CA PHE A 363 -13.73 2.43 30.47
C PHE A 363 -12.33 2.82 30.92
N TRP A 364 -11.30 2.35 30.22
CA TRP A 364 -9.92 2.82 30.42
C TRP A 364 -9.60 3.93 29.40
N PRO A 365 -9.20 5.14 29.82
CA PRO A 365 -8.88 6.23 28.91
C PRO A 365 -7.69 5.95 27.98
N ALA A 366 -7.84 6.28 26.71
CA ALA A 366 -6.76 6.24 25.72
C ALA A 366 -6.74 7.52 24.88
N SER A 367 -5.56 7.88 24.35
CA SER A 367 -5.41 8.95 23.35
C SER A 367 -4.94 8.37 22.02
N ARG A 368 -5.26 9.05 20.92
CA ARG A 368 -4.97 8.61 19.56
C ARG A 368 -3.96 9.55 18.87
N PRO A 369 -2.65 9.42 19.15
CA PRO A 369 -1.65 10.18 18.44
C PRO A 369 -1.60 9.78 16.96
N ALA A 370 -1.55 10.76 16.07
CA ALA A 370 -1.06 10.56 14.72
C ALA A 370 0.48 10.44 14.78
N ARG A 371 1.02 9.29 14.39
CA ARG A 371 2.47 9.12 14.24
C ARG A 371 2.82 8.29 13.02
N ILE A 372 4.09 8.38 12.67
CA ILE A 372 4.76 7.61 11.65
C ILE A 372 4.91 6.14 12.06
N ALA A 373 4.66 5.23 11.12
CA ALA A 373 4.77 3.80 11.35
C ALA A 373 6.22 3.32 11.45
N ASP A 374 6.48 2.37 12.35
CA ASP A 374 7.62 1.49 12.25
C ASP A 374 7.42 0.52 11.07
N THR A 375 8.47 0.28 10.32
CA THR A 375 8.42 -0.55 9.10
C THR A 375 9.35 -1.74 9.18
N ALA A 376 8.90 -2.89 8.67
CA ALA A 376 9.72 -4.08 8.45
C ALA A 376 9.37 -4.71 7.11
N ARG A 377 10.18 -5.67 6.65
CA ARG A 377 9.90 -6.39 5.41
C ARG A 377 10.47 -7.80 5.38
N ILE A 378 9.90 -8.60 4.50
CA ILE A 378 10.46 -9.87 4.02
C ILE A 378 10.64 -9.75 2.51
N GLU A 379 11.86 -9.93 2.02
CA GLU A 379 12.14 -9.96 0.58
C GLU A 379 11.69 -11.30 -0.02
N VAL A 380 10.99 -11.23 -1.16
CA VAL A 380 10.49 -12.41 -1.88
C VAL A 380 11.45 -12.76 -3.02
N LYS A 381 12.12 -13.89 -2.88
CA LYS A 381 13.00 -14.52 -3.88
C LYS A 381 12.41 -15.84 -4.32
N ALA A 382 12.91 -16.40 -5.44
CA ALA A 382 12.42 -17.68 -5.95
C ALA A 382 12.54 -18.83 -4.94
N ASN A 383 13.54 -18.79 -4.05
CA ASN A 383 13.80 -19.83 -3.04
C ASN A 383 12.86 -19.77 -1.82
N ASN A 384 12.30 -18.60 -1.48
CA ASN A 384 11.47 -18.39 -0.29
C ASN A 384 10.03 -17.99 -0.63
N ARG A 385 9.63 -18.13 -1.90
CA ARG A 385 8.27 -17.86 -2.37
C ARG A 385 7.31 -18.94 -1.86
N GLY A 386 6.28 -18.53 -1.14
CA GLY A 386 5.26 -19.42 -0.59
C GLY A 386 3.98 -18.68 -0.24
N TYR A 387 3.03 -19.40 0.37
CA TYR A 387 1.79 -18.80 0.88
C TYR A 387 1.89 -18.40 2.35
N ALA A 388 2.76 -19.06 3.12
CA ALA A 388 2.88 -18.86 4.56
C ALA A 388 4.19 -18.12 4.91
N TYR A 389 4.08 -17.09 5.74
CA TYR A 389 5.20 -16.29 6.22
C TYR A 389 5.10 -16.04 7.72
N THR A 390 6.24 -15.93 8.39
CA THR A 390 6.34 -15.60 9.82
C THR A 390 7.37 -14.51 10.05
N ILE A 391 7.10 -13.64 11.02
CA ILE A 391 8.02 -12.60 11.49
C ILE A 391 7.69 -12.24 12.93
N THR A 392 8.69 -11.76 13.69
CA THR A 392 8.46 -11.14 14.99
C THR A 392 8.65 -9.63 14.85
N LEU A 393 7.61 -8.86 15.12
CA LEU A 393 7.63 -7.41 15.04
C LEU A 393 8.08 -6.83 16.39
N GLN A 394 9.19 -6.10 16.38
CA GLN A 394 9.70 -5.39 17.55
C GLN A 394 10.05 -3.93 17.16
N PRO A 395 9.65 -2.93 17.97
CA PRO A 395 8.89 -3.04 19.22
C PRO A 395 7.47 -3.59 19.00
N THR A 396 6.87 -4.17 20.04
CA THR A 396 5.60 -4.89 19.88
C THR A 396 4.50 -3.96 19.34
N PRO A 397 3.69 -4.41 18.35
CA PRO A 397 2.65 -3.59 17.77
C PRO A 397 1.56 -3.22 18.75
N ALA A 398 1.08 -1.97 18.69
CA ALA A 398 -0.14 -1.57 19.36
C ALA A 398 -1.38 -2.19 18.67
N PRO A 399 -2.40 -2.61 19.43
CA PRO A 399 -3.60 -3.23 18.86
C PRO A 399 -4.27 -2.36 17.79
N GLY A 400 -4.56 -2.93 16.61
CA GLY A 400 -5.30 -2.27 15.52
C GLY A 400 -4.43 -1.38 14.62
N THR A 401 -3.11 -1.41 14.78
CA THR A 401 -2.19 -0.55 14.01
C THR A 401 -1.46 -1.28 12.90
N THR A 402 -1.38 -2.61 12.93
CA THR A 402 -0.58 -3.37 11.97
C THR A 402 -1.26 -3.41 10.60
N THR A 403 -0.54 -2.96 9.57
CA THR A 403 -0.91 -3.09 8.15
C THR A 403 0.20 -3.84 7.41
N ILE A 404 -0.19 -4.82 6.61
CA ILE A 404 0.71 -5.66 5.79
C ILE A 404 0.36 -5.46 4.33
N SER A 405 1.35 -5.19 3.49
CA SER A 405 1.19 -5.01 2.05
C SER A 405 2.03 -6.01 1.29
N PHE A 406 1.47 -6.65 0.27
CA PHE A 406 2.20 -7.55 -0.62
C PHE A 406 1.74 -7.39 -2.07
N MET A 407 2.63 -7.68 -3.03
CA MET A 407 2.32 -7.62 -4.46
C MET A 407 2.15 -9.04 -5.01
N ALA A 408 1.08 -9.27 -5.77
CA ALA A 408 0.85 -10.49 -6.53
C ALA A 408 0.24 -10.17 -7.90
N GLN A 409 0.81 -10.74 -8.96
CA GLN A 409 0.43 -10.48 -10.35
C GLN A 409 0.45 -8.98 -10.72
N GLY A 410 1.38 -8.22 -10.15
CA GLY A 410 1.52 -6.78 -10.38
C GLY A 410 0.51 -5.89 -9.64
N LYS A 411 -0.39 -6.44 -8.81
CA LYS A 411 -1.34 -5.69 -7.97
C LYS A 411 -0.94 -5.75 -6.49
N TRP A 412 -1.09 -4.64 -5.78
CA TRP A 412 -0.92 -4.56 -4.32
C TRP A 412 -2.17 -5.01 -3.57
N TYR A 413 -1.96 -5.80 -2.52
CA TYR A 413 -2.98 -6.24 -1.57
C TYR A 413 -2.57 -5.82 -0.16
N ASP A 414 -3.54 -5.36 0.63
CA ASP A 414 -3.32 -4.91 2.01
C ASP A 414 -4.16 -5.75 3.00
N LEU A 415 -3.54 -6.16 4.11
CA LEU A 415 -4.16 -6.85 5.24
C LEU A 415 -4.02 -5.97 6.49
N LYS A 416 -5.11 -5.80 7.24
CA LYS A 416 -5.14 -4.93 8.43
C LYS A 416 -5.52 -5.69 9.70
N ASP A 417 -4.92 -5.30 10.81
CA ASP A 417 -5.25 -5.79 12.16
C ASP A 417 -6.59 -5.20 12.63
N ASN A 418 -7.49 -6.05 13.14
CA ASN A 418 -8.77 -5.65 13.71
C ASN A 418 -8.71 -5.27 15.20
N GLY A 419 -7.52 -5.22 15.81
CA GLY A 419 -7.34 -4.91 17.23
C GLY A 419 -7.39 -6.11 18.16
N ARG A 420 -7.70 -7.30 17.65
CA ARG A 420 -7.58 -8.58 18.38
C ARG A 420 -6.33 -9.36 17.98
N GLY A 421 -5.51 -8.81 17.08
CA GLY A 421 -4.41 -9.54 16.48
C GLY A 421 -4.86 -10.48 15.37
N GLU A 422 -6.05 -10.30 14.79
CA GLU A 422 -6.43 -11.01 13.56
C GLU A 422 -6.22 -10.07 12.37
N LEU A 423 -5.46 -10.54 11.38
CA LEU A 423 -5.14 -9.81 10.16
C LEU A 423 -6.09 -10.26 9.06
N ARG A 424 -6.82 -9.31 8.46
CA ARG A 424 -7.77 -9.61 7.37
C ARG A 424 -7.63 -8.61 6.23
N GLY A 425 -7.78 -9.12 5.01
CA GLY A 425 -7.93 -8.30 3.82
C GLY A 425 -9.34 -7.72 3.70
N ALA A 426 -9.55 -6.85 2.71
CA ALA A 426 -10.89 -6.39 2.33
C ALA A 426 -11.80 -7.58 1.94
N ASP A 427 -11.20 -8.65 1.41
CA ASP A 427 -11.82 -9.95 1.18
C ASP A 427 -10.97 -11.05 1.86
N LEU A 428 -11.62 -12.11 2.35
CA LEU A 428 -10.94 -13.27 2.94
C LEU A 428 -10.05 -14.00 1.91
N SER A 429 -10.36 -13.88 0.62
CA SER A 429 -9.56 -14.43 -0.47
C SER A 429 -8.20 -13.76 -0.65
N TYR A 430 -7.96 -12.57 -0.08
CA TYR A 430 -6.67 -11.88 -0.17
C TYR A 430 -5.65 -12.41 0.82
N GLY A 431 -6.09 -13.09 1.88
CA GLY A 431 -5.24 -13.67 2.90
C GLY A 431 -5.73 -13.38 4.32
N SER A 432 -5.12 -14.10 5.27
CA SER A 432 -5.44 -14.01 6.69
C SER A 432 -4.20 -14.23 7.53
N GLY A 433 -4.19 -13.71 8.75
CA GLY A 433 -3.09 -13.95 9.67
C GLY A 433 -3.46 -13.73 11.13
N THR A 434 -2.55 -14.11 12.01
CA THR A 434 -2.66 -13.91 13.46
C THR A 434 -1.40 -13.23 13.97
N LEU A 435 -1.57 -12.20 14.79
CA LEU A 435 -0.56 -11.42 15.48
C LEU A 435 -0.76 -11.58 16.99
N ASN A 436 0.27 -12.05 17.67
CA ASN A 436 0.30 -12.03 19.12
C ASN A 436 0.78 -10.66 19.61
N LEU A 437 -0.14 -9.85 20.12
CA LEU A 437 0.15 -8.48 20.60
C LEU A 437 1.09 -8.44 21.82
N ALA A 438 1.23 -9.54 22.56
CA ALA A 438 2.15 -9.61 23.70
C ALA A 438 3.60 -9.90 23.28
N THR A 439 3.81 -10.75 22.26
CA THR A 439 5.15 -11.16 21.82
C THR A 439 5.60 -10.48 20.52
N GLY A 440 4.68 -9.86 19.78
CA GLY A 440 4.92 -9.34 18.43
C GLY A 440 5.00 -10.42 17.35
N SER A 441 4.79 -11.70 17.68
CA SER A 441 4.89 -12.81 16.73
C SER A 441 3.71 -12.84 15.77
N LEU A 442 4.00 -12.85 14.47
CA LEU A 442 3.03 -12.78 13.39
C LEU A 442 3.14 -14.02 12.49
N MET A 443 1.99 -14.62 12.23
CA MET A 443 1.83 -15.69 11.23
C MET A 443 0.86 -15.24 10.16
N LEU A 444 1.28 -15.33 8.90
CA LEU A 444 0.57 -14.83 7.73
C LEU A 444 0.33 -15.95 6.72
N THR A 445 -0.86 -15.99 6.15
CA THR A 445 -1.21 -16.81 4.98
C THR A 445 -1.77 -15.90 3.89
N LEU A 446 -1.04 -15.76 2.77
CA LEU A 446 -1.43 -14.95 1.64
C LEU A 446 -2.48 -15.68 0.77
N GLY A 447 -3.37 -14.92 0.13
CA GLY A 447 -4.36 -15.45 -0.79
C GLY A 447 -3.83 -15.78 -2.19
N ALA A 448 -2.71 -15.17 -2.56
CA ALA A 448 -2.02 -15.37 -3.84
C ALA A 448 -0.50 -15.44 -3.63
N LEU A 449 0.21 -16.13 -4.52
CA LEU A 449 1.67 -16.20 -4.47
C LEU A 449 2.26 -14.81 -4.73
N PRO A 450 3.09 -14.28 -3.82
CA PRO A 450 3.70 -12.98 -4.01
C PRO A 450 4.71 -13.02 -5.17
N ASP A 451 4.90 -11.88 -5.83
CA ASP A 451 5.78 -11.78 -7.00
C ASP A 451 7.27 -11.82 -6.59
N VAL A 452 8.11 -12.47 -7.38
CA VAL A 452 9.56 -12.55 -7.14
C VAL A 452 10.21 -11.17 -7.33
N ASP A 453 11.22 -10.86 -6.51
CA ASP A 453 11.89 -9.55 -6.41
C ASP A 453 10.98 -8.42 -5.90
N THR A 454 9.89 -8.78 -5.21
CA THR A 454 9.07 -7.84 -4.42
C THR A 454 9.33 -8.03 -2.91
N SER A 455 8.56 -7.34 -2.07
CA SER A 455 8.65 -7.48 -0.62
C SER A 455 7.27 -7.52 0.03
N ILE A 456 7.13 -8.35 1.04
CA ILE A 456 6.01 -8.27 1.99
C ILE A 456 6.41 -7.21 3.01
N MET A 457 5.63 -6.13 3.07
CA MET A 457 5.92 -4.95 3.86
C MET A 457 5.01 -4.93 5.08
N PHE A 458 5.57 -4.60 6.23
CA PHE A 458 4.86 -4.48 7.50
C PHE A 458 5.00 -3.04 7.98
N SER A 459 3.89 -2.46 8.42
CA SER A 459 3.85 -1.14 9.05
C SER A 459 3.00 -1.20 10.31
N TRP A 460 3.48 -0.67 11.42
CA TRP A 460 2.74 -0.66 12.69
C TRP A 460 3.18 0.51 13.58
N ALA A 461 2.42 0.80 14.63
CA ALA A 461 2.79 1.81 15.62
C ALA A 461 3.07 1.17 16.99
N THR A 462 3.90 1.81 17.81
CA THR A 462 4.38 1.25 19.08
C THR A 462 4.00 2.12 20.28
N PRO A 463 3.80 1.52 21.46
CA PRO A 463 3.49 2.27 22.69
C PRO A 463 4.73 2.84 23.40
N VAL A 464 5.96 2.52 22.95
CA VAL A 464 7.21 2.71 23.71
C VAL A 464 7.54 4.17 24.03
N ASN A 465 7.07 5.12 23.23
CA ASN A 465 7.41 6.55 23.36
C ASN A 465 6.47 7.34 24.30
N TYR A 466 5.51 6.66 24.93
CA TYR A 466 4.49 7.32 25.73
C TYR A 466 4.53 6.86 27.18
N THR A 467 4.53 7.83 28.09
CA THR A 467 4.46 7.57 29.51
C THR A 467 3.07 7.95 30.03
N ASN A 468 2.41 7.00 30.68
CA ASN A 468 1.14 7.24 31.34
C ASN A 468 1.40 7.90 32.71
N ARG A 469 0.89 9.13 32.87
CA ARG A 469 1.02 9.98 34.06
C ARG A 469 -0.25 10.05 34.90
N SER A 470 -1.27 9.26 34.57
CA SER A 470 -2.51 9.24 35.37
C SER A 470 -2.27 8.88 36.84
N GLY A 471 -3.10 9.44 37.71
CA GLY A 471 -2.96 9.28 39.17
C GLY A 471 -1.78 10.05 39.77
N GLN A 472 -0.97 10.77 38.96
CA GLN A 472 0.01 11.70 39.48
C GLN A 472 -0.69 12.79 40.29
N ALA A 473 -0.13 13.10 41.47
CA ALA A 473 -0.60 14.19 42.27
C ALA A 473 -0.38 15.51 41.52
N ILE A 474 -1.48 16.17 41.17
CA ILE A 474 -1.51 17.52 40.61
C ILE A 474 -2.05 18.46 41.67
N SER A 475 -1.66 19.73 41.61
CA SER A 475 -2.15 20.74 42.54
C SER A 475 -2.44 22.03 41.79
N ILE A 476 -3.38 22.81 42.30
CA ILE A 476 -3.58 24.17 41.81
C ILE A 476 -2.32 24.94 42.18
N SER A 477 -1.70 25.57 41.19
CA SER A 477 -0.57 26.45 41.39
C SER A 477 -0.91 27.45 42.49
N LYS A 478 0.03 27.65 43.40
CA LYS A 478 -0.11 28.68 44.43
C LYS A 478 -0.37 30.00 43.74
N SER A 479 -1.31 30.77 44.26
CA SER A 479 -1.52 32.13 43.78
C SER A 479 -0.40 32.99 44.32
N ALA A 480 0.70 33.04 43.57
CA ALA A 480 1.84 33.89 43.86
C ALA A 480 1.46 35.34 43.58
N TRP A 481 1.64 36.19 44.58
CA TRP A 481 1.42 37.62 44.44
C TRP A 481 2.54 38.43 45.06
N GLN A 482 2.99 39.38 44.26
CA GLN A 482 3.92 40.40 44.69
C GLN A 482 3.15 41.49 45.44
N LEU A 483 3.40 41.62 46.74
CA LEU A 483 3.01 42.80 47.49
C LEU A 483 3.66 44.04 46.86
N PRO A 484 3.02 45.22 46.92
CA PRO A 484 3.59 46.47 46.40
C PRO A 484 4.96 46.84 46.96
N HIS A 485 5.36 46.24 48.09
CA HIS A 485 6.64 46.49 48.74
C HIS A 485 7.30 45.16 49.12
N THR A 486 8.63 45.13 49.00
CA THR A 486 9.50 44.03 49.46
C THR A 486 9.89 44.25 50.94
N GLY A 487 10.51 43.27 51.58
CA GLY A 487 10.95 43.38 52.99
C GLY A 487 9.79 43.49 53.99
N VAL A 488 8.77 42.64 53.87
CA VAL A 488 7.61 42.58 54.78
C VAL A 488 8.05 42.15 56.18
N THR A 489 7.54 42.81 57.21
CA THR A 489 7.82 42.46 58.61
C THR A 489 7.11 41.16 58.99
N PRO A 490 7.83 40.14 59.50
CA PRO A 490 7.19 38.92 59.99
C PRO A 490 6.14 39.20 61.08
N LYS A 491 5.03 38.46 61.07
CA LYS A 491 3.86 38.58 61.98
C LYS A 491 2.98 39.81 61.72
N SER A 492 3.15 40.50 60.59
CA SER A 492 2.40 41.72 60.28
C SER A 492 1.31 41.55 59.23
N LEU A 493 1.29 40.43 58.48
CA LEU A 493 0.38 40.21 57.37
C LEU A 493 -0.99 39.72 57.86
N VAL A 494 -2.04 40.44 57.49
CA VAL A 494 -3.44 40.04 57.65
C VAL A 494 -4.17 40.15 56.32
N LEU A 495 -4.77 39.05 55.87
CA LEU A 495 -5.62 38.95 54.69
C LEU A 495 -7.09 38.84 55.11
N THR A 496 -7.96 39.62 54.47
CA THR A 496 -9.41 39.59 54.70
C THR A 496 -10.18 39.59 53.38
N TRP A 497 -11.25 38.79 53.29
CA TRP A 497 -12.10 38.70 52.10
C TRP A 497 -13.51 38.17 52.41
N GLY A 498 -14.47 38.47 51.52
CA GLY A 498 -15.86 38.04 51.67
C GLY A 498 -16.49 38.45 53.00
N ALA A 499 -17.59 37.79 53.38
CA ALA A 499 -18.24 38.03 54.67
C ALA A 499 -17.47 37.30 55.81
N GLY A 500 -16.40 37.92 56.32
CA GLY A 500 -15.73 37.54 57.56
C GLY A 500 -14.61 36.49 57.46
N LYS A 501 -14.11 36.16 56.26
CA LYS A 501 -12.98 35.22 56.12
C LYS A 501 -11.63 35.92 56.31
N THR A 502 -10.70 35.27 57.01
CA THR A 502 -9.39 35.86 57.33
C THR A 502 -8.25 34.85 57.30
N ALA A 503 -7.03 35.32 57.02
CA ALA A 503 -5.81 34.55 57.21
C ALA A 503 -4.63 35.46 57.57
N ASN A 504 -3.68 34.97 58.37
CA ASN A 504 -2.57 35.79 58.89
C ASN A 504 -1.27 34.98 59.07
N ASP A 505 -0.17 35.69 59.32
CA ASP A 505 1.18 35.14 59.52
C ASP A 505 1.66 35.21 60.99
N SER A 506 0.76 35.19 61.98
CA SER A 506 1.05 35.58 63.38
C SER A 506 2.22 34.86 64.07
N VAL A 507 2.62 33.68 63.58
CA VAL A 507 3.76 32.90 64.09
C VAL A 507 5.10 33.44 63.58
N GLY A 508 5.13 34.04 62.38
CA GLY A 508 6.33 34.59 61.76
C GLY A 508 7.24 33.55 61.09
N ASP A 509 6.79 32.31 60.91
CA ASP A 509 7.54 31.19 60.34
C ASP A 509 7.40 31.07 58.80
N GLY A 510 7.03 32.17 58.14
CA GLY A 510 6.77 32.23 56.70
C GLY A 510 5.51 31.52 56.23
N LYS A 511 4.63 31.05 57.14
CA LYS A 511 3.36 30.39 56.82
C LYS A 511 2.15 31.24 57.16
N ILE A 512 1.19 31.28 56.24
CA ILE A 512 -0.11 31.93 56.36
C ILE A 512 -1.14 30.88 56.80
N ARG A 513 -1.95 31.22 57.81
CA ARG A 513 -2.94 30.33 58.42
C ARG A 513 -4.29 31.04 58.57
N GLY A 514 -5.39 30.30 58.40
CA GLY A 514 -6.76 30.80 58.52
C GLY A 514 -7.69 30.07 57.56
N ASP A 515 -8.66 30.80 56.98
CA ASP A 515 -9.60 30.30 55.96
C ASP A 515 -8.92 30.00 54.61
N ILE A 516 -7.68 30.46 54.43
CA ILE A 516 -6.77 30.10 53.35
C ILE A 516 -5.40 29.81 53.98
N THR A 517 -4.67 28.85 53.44
CA THR A 517 -3.29 28.57 53.84
C THR A 517 -2.33 29.12 52.81
N GLY A 518 -1.06 29.25 53.16
CA GLY A 518 -0.07 29.70 52.19
C GLY A 518 1.28 29.94 52.83
N THR A 519 2.18 30.54 52.06
CA THR A 519 3.47 31.00 52.53
C THR A 519 3.69 32.45 52.15
N ILE A 520 4.41 33.19 52.97
CA ILE A 520 4.90 34.53 52.65
C ILE A 520 6.42 34.50 52.63
N ASN A 521 6.98 34.99 51.52
CA ASN A 521 8.37 35.39 51.46
C ASN A 521 8.50 36.82 51.94
N TYR A 522 8.99 37.01 53.16
CA TYR A 522 9.16 38.33 53.75
C TYR A 522 10.17 39.19 53.00
N ALA A 523 11.28 38.61 52.52
CA ALA A 523 12.34 39.33 51.83
C ALA A 523 11.84 39.94 50.50
N GLU A 524 11.20 39.12 49.68
CA GLU A 524 10.70 39.53 48.36
C GLU A 524 9.28 40.09 48.40
N GLY A 525 8.56 40.00 49.53
CA GLY A 525 7.15 40.41 49.60
C GLY A 525 6.22 39.56 48.73
N ILE A 526 6.58 38.31 48.45
CA ILE A 526 5.76 37.40 47.65
C ILE A 526 4.89 36.55 48.57
N ILE A 527 3.58 36.57 48.37
CA ILE A 527 2.61 35.72 49.04
C ILE A 527 2.21 34.60 48.08
N ASP A 528 2.39 33.35 48.50
CA ASP A 528 1.92 32.17 47.79
C ASP A 528 0.71 31.58 48.53
N LEU A 529 -0.49 31.80 48.00
CA LEU A 529 -1.72 31.30 48.60
C LEU A 529 -2.08 29.89 48.09
N GLU A 530 -2.37 29.00 49.02
CA GLU A 530 -2.90 27.66 48.81
C GLU A 530 -4.40 27.65 49.12
N HIS A 531 -5.21 27.57 48.07
CA HIS A 531 -6.66 27.54 48.21
C HIS A 531 -7.10 26.19 48.79
N ILE A 532 -7.84 26.20 49.90
CA ILE A 532 -8.54 25.02 50.43
C ILE A 532 -9.89 24.86 49.73
N THR A 533 -10.55 25.99 49.45
CA THR A 533 -11.80 26.07 48.68
C THR A 533 -11.58 26.95 47.44
N LEU A 534 -12.20 26.58 46.32
CA LEU A 534 -12.06 27.30 45.06
C LEU A 534 -12.60 28.74 45.21
N PRO A 535 -11.80 29.78 44.89
CA PRO A 535 -12.24 31.16 45.01
C PRO A 535 -13.32 31.49 43.97
N ALA A 536 -14.09 32.56 44.17
CA ALA A 536 -14.89 33.12 43.08
C ALA A 536 -13.98 33.76 42.04
N LEU A 537 -14.38 33.71 40.76
CA LEU A 537 -13.66 34.42 39.69
C LEU A 537 -13.62 35.91 40.02
N GLY A 538 -12.42 36.50 40.08
CA GLY A 538 -12.25 37.91 40.46
C GLY A 538 -12.39 38.22 41.95
N GLN A 539 -12.36 37.23 42.85
CA GLN A 539 -12.40 37.44 44.29
C GLN A 539 -11.27 38.38 44.75
N GLU A 540 -11.62 39.45 45.47
CA GLU A 540 -10.63 40.35 46.05
C GLU A 540 -10.22 39.95 47.47
N TYR A 541 -8.94 40.08 47.80
CA TYR A 541 -8.38 39.93 49.16
C TYR A 541 -7.72 41.24 49.59
N ALA A 542 -8.17 41.82 50.69
CA ALA A 542 -7.52 42.98 51.28
C ALA A 542 -6.37 42.52 52.19
N ALA A 543 -5.14 42.92 51.85
CA ALA A 543 -3.92 42.63 52.58
C ALA A 543 -3.46 43.86 53.37
N GLN A 544 -3.32 43.71 54.69
CA GLN A 544 -2.72 44.68 55.58
C GLN A 544 -1.36 44.12 56.05
N TYR A 545 -0.29 44.91 55.94
CA TYR A 545 1.05 44.46 56.31
C TYR A 545 1.95 45.63 56.67
N GLN A 546 3.09 45.33 57.31
CA GLN A 546 4.16 46.30 57.57
C GLN A 546 5.39 45.95 56.73
N TYR A 547 6.13 46.95 56.22
CA TYR A 547 7.30 46.73 55.37
C TYR A 547 8.47 47.67 55.70
N GLY A 548 9.61 47.46 55.03
CA GLY A 548 10.83 48.25 55.11
C GLY A 548 11.85 47.74 54.09
N GLU A 549 12.75 48.60 53.64
CA GLU A 549 13.67 48.30 52.52
C GLU A 549 14.56 47.08 52.80
N PRO A 550 14.51 46.03 51.97
CA PRO A 550 15.43 44.89 52.07
C PRO A 550 16.81 45.24 51.50
N VAL A 551 17.82 44.52 51.98
CA VAL A 551 19.19 44.57 51.45
C VAL A 551 19.42 43.30 50.62
N THR A 552 19.89 43.46 49.39
CA THR A 552 20.29 42.34 48.51
C THR A 552 21.78 42.41 48.26
N GLU A 553 22.47 41.32 48.57
CA GLU A 553 23.90 41.13 48.36
C GLU A 553 24.14 39.98 47.39
N ARG A 554 25.09 40.15 46.47
CA ARG A 554 25.48 39.11 45.51
C ARG A 554 26.95 38.78 45.71
N HIS A 555 27.22 37.56 46.14
CA HIS A 555 28.54 36.99 46.28
C HIS A 555 28.86 36.18 45.02
N VAL A 556 29.90 36.59 44.30
CA VAL A 556 30.41 35.86 43.14
C VAL A 556 31.56 34.97 43.62
N GLU A 557 31.51 33.70 43.24
CA GLU A 557 32.53 32.69 43.55
C GLU A 557 32.89 32.56 45.05
N PRO A 558 31.92 32.35 45.95
CA PRO A 558 32.23 32.07 47.35
C PRO A 558 33.00 30.75 47.47
N GLY A 559 34.14 30.80 48.16
CA GLY A 559 34.99 29.64 48.37
C GLY A 559 34.33 28.59 49.27
N ARG A 560 34.55 27.31 48.94
CA ARG A 560 34.10 26.18 49.77
C ARG A 560 34.95 26.05 51.04
N LEU A 561 34.30 25.71 52.14
CA LEU A 561 34.98 25.43 53.41
C LEU A 561 35.73 24.09 53.34
N SER A 562 36.92 24.06 53.94
CA SER A 562 37.78 22.86 54.07
C SER A 562 37.86 22.33 55.52
N THR A 563 37.11 22.92 56.44
CA THR A 563 37.10 22.55 57.87
C THR A 563 36.52 21.15 58.09
N PRO A 564 37.16 20.28 58.91
CA PRO A 564 36.62 18.95 59.23
C PRO A 564 35.20 19.02 59.81
N GLY A 565 34.26 18.28 59.22
CA GLY A 565 32.83 18.31 59.59
C GLY A 565 31.98 19.34 58.83
N GLN A 566 32.59 20.21 58.02
CA GLN A 566 31.93 21.24 57.19
C GLN A 566 32.49 21.29 55.76
N VAL A 567 33.21 20.24 55.34
CA VAL A 567 33.85 20.16 54.02
C VAL A 567 32.80 20.27 52.92
N GLY A 568 33.00 21.20 51.99
CA GLY A 568 32.12 21.42 50.83
C GLY A 568 30.97 22.41 51.06
N HIS A 569 30.72 22.85 52.31
CA HIS A 569 29.75 23.90 52.61
C HIS A 569 30.22 25.29 52.11
N LEU A 570 29.25 26.15 51.81
CA LEU A 570 29.47 27.58 51.61
C LEU A 570 29.20 28.33 52.93
N SER A 571 30.06 29.28 53.24
CA SER A 571 29.91 30.22 54.35
C SER A 571 29.87 31.63 53.79
N ILE A 572 28.74 32.30 53.94
CA ILE A 572 28.53 33.67 53.48
C ILE A 572 28.42 34.57 54.69
N THR A 573 29.25 35.60 54.76
CA THR A 573 29.15 36.66 55.76
C THR A 573 28.55 37.89 55.09
N LEU A 574 27.44 38.40 55.63
CA LEU A 574 26.72 39.54 55.07
C LEU A 574 27.44 40.86 55.39
N ASP A 575 27.38 41.82 54.47
CA ASP A 575 28.11 43.08 54.59
C ASP A 575 27.51 44.00 55.66
N GLY A 576 28.32 44.33 56.67
CA GLY A 576 27.97 45.29 57.73
C GLY A 576 29.20 45.95 58.34
N SER A 577 29.01 47.09 59.01
CA SER A 577 30.10 47.81 59.67
C SER A 577 30.71 46.96 60.80
N GLY A 578 31.77 46.21 60.49
CA GLY A 578 32.40 45.26 61.42
C GLY A 578 32.57 43.83 60.89
N GLY A 579 32.19 43.53 59.64
CA GLY A 579 32.34 42.20 59.05
C GLY A 579 31.16 41.25 59.32
N GLY A 580 29.94 41.81 59.40
CA GLY A 580 28.68 41.08 59.55
C GLY A 580 27.50 42.06 59.62
N ALA A 581 26.39 41.79 58.94
CA ALA A 581 25.15 42.54 59.12
C ALA A 581 24.55 42.23 60.51
N HIS A 582 24.52 43.21 61.41
CA HIS A 582 23.96 43.06 62.75
C HIS A 582 22.47 43.44 62.80
N ASN A 583 21.68 42.76 63.65
CA ASN A 583 20.22 42.92 63.79
C ASN A 583 19.39 42.45 62.58
N LEU A 584 19.71 41.28 62.03
CA LEU A 584 18.85 40.62 61.05
C LEU A 584 17.48 40.31 61.66
N THR A 585 16.41 40.58 60.90
CA THR A 585 15.04 40.21 61.31
C THR A 585 14.87 38.70 61.09
N PRO A 586 14.64 37.88 62.14
CA PRO A 586 14.45 36.44 61.96
C PRO A 586 13.30 36.13 61.02
N GLY A 587 13.50 35.21 60.08
CA GLY A 587 12.54 34.82 59.04
C GLY A 587 12.66 35.62 57.75
N SER A 588 13.49 36.68 57.70
CA SER A 588 13.59 37.57 56.54
C SER A 588 14.68 37.21 55.53
N VAL A 589 15.47 36.15 55.76
CA VAL A 589 16.62 35.81 54.92
C VAL A 589 16.21 34.87 53.77
N ARG A 590 16.67 35.17 52.56
CA ARG A 590 16.51 34.33 51.36
C ARG A 590 17.84 34.19 50.63
N VAL A 591 18.15 32.98 50.19
CA VAL A 591 19.36 32.66 49.43
C VAL A 591 18.98 32.09 48.07
N LYS A 592 19.65 32.53 47.00
CA LYS A 592 19.57 31.95 45.65
C LYS A 592 20.96 31.62 45.14
N PHE A 593 21.13 30.49 44.47
CA PHE A 593 22.40 30.16 43.83
C PHE A 593 22.21 29.29 42.59
N ASN A 594 23.15 29.36 41.66
CA ASN A 594 23.18 28.46 40.50
C ASN A 594 23.89 27.14 40.84
N ALA A 595 23.39 26.05 40.25
CA ALA A 595 24.07 24.77 40.25
C ALA A 595 24.15 24.21 38.83
N LEU A 596 25.15 23.38 38.56
CA LEU A 596 25.35 22.71 37.28
C LEU A 596 25.04 21.23 37.43
N TYR A 597 24.28 20.67 36.49
CA TYR A 597 24.16 19.22 36.40
C TYR A 597 25.46 18.61 35.89
N HIS A 598 25.87 17.47 36.47
CA HIS A 598 26.93 16.67 35.85
C HIS A 598 26.44 16.18 34.48
N LYS A 599 27.13 16.59 33.41
CA LYS A 599 26.84 16.14 32.04
C LYS A 599 27.14 14.64 31.92
N PHE A 600 26.29 13.93 31.20
CA PHE A 600 26.66 12.66 30.60
C PHE A 600 27.48 12.96 29.33
N ASP A 601 28.49 12.13 29.00
CA ASP A 601 29.13 12.21 27.68
C ASP A 601 28.07 11.93 26.61
N VAL A 602 27.74 12.94 25.81
CA VAL A 602 26.70 12.87 24.79
C VAL A 602 27.35 12.38 23.49
N ASP A 603 27.11 11.12 23.15
CA ASP A 603 27.42 10.60 21.80
C ASP A 603 26.31 11.03 20.81
N ASP A 604 26.64 11.12 19.52
CA ASP A 604 25.72 11.43 18.38
C ASP A 604 24.48 10.50 18.26
N GLN A 605 24.28 9.58 19.21
CA GLN A 605 23.31 8.48 19.20
C GLN A 605 22.17 8.66 20.21
N GLU A 606 22.29 9.60 21.16
CA GLU A 606 21.26 9.87 22.16
C GLU A 606 20.45 11.12 21.79
N LEU A 607 19.13 11.07 21.98
CA LEU A 607 18.26 12.25 21.94
C LEU A 607 18.80 13.29 22.93
N VAL A 608 19.27 14.43 22.42
CA VAL A 608 19.81 15.51 23.26
C VAL A 608 18.65 16.14 24.03
N ILE A 609 18.52 15.77 25.30
CA ILE A 609 17.61 16.45 26.22
C ILE A 609 18.29 17.77 26.58
N ALA A 610 17.62 18.90 26.28
CA ALA A 610 18.13 20.22 26.63
C ALA A 610 18.31 20.33 28.14
N THR A 611 19.56 20.37 28.62
CA THR A 611 19.86 20.59 30.03
C THR A 611 19.67 22.07 30.36
N ARG A 612 18.76 22.38 31.26
CA ARG A 612 18.63 23.72 31.84
C ARG A 612 19.21 23.69 33.25
N ASP A 613 20.29 24.43 33.46
CA ASP A 613 20.94 24.51 34.77
C ASP A 613 19.98 25.09 35.83
N PRO A 614 19.85 24.44 37.00
CA PRO A 614 18.89 24.85 38.01
C PRO A 614 19.37 26.07 38.81
N ILE A 615 18.42 26.91 39.21
CA ILE A 615 18.60 27.92 40.27
C ILE A 615 17.93 27.38 41.52
N ILE A 616 18.71 27.19 42.59
CA ILE A 616 18.23 26.69 43.86
C ILE A 616 17.94 27.87 44.79
N THR A 617 16.83 27.80 45.53
CA THR A 617 16.39 28.83 46.48
C THR A 617 16.28 28.23 47.88
N LEU A 618 16.88 28.88 48.88
CA LEU A 618 16.70 28.56 50.30
C LEU A 618 15.93 29.68 51.01
N ARG A 619 15.08 29.30 51.97
CA ARG A 619 14.32 30.21 52.82
C ARG A 619 14.68 30.02 54.29
N ASP A 620 14.62 31.10 55.04
CA ASP A 620 14.74 31.12 56.48
C ASP A 620 13.44 30.68 57.18
N ASP A 621 13.56 29.86 58.24
CA ASP A 621 12.43 29.41 59.07
C ASP A 621 12.16 30.31 60.29
N GLY A 622 13.00 31.33 60.53
CA GLY A 622 12.90 32.23 61.68
C GLY A 622 13.44 31.65 62.99
N LEU A 623 13.93 30.40 62.97
CA LEU A 623 14.58 29.70 64.07
C LEU A 623 16.06 29.41 63.76
N GLY A 624 16.61 30.01 62.71
CA GLY A 624 18.01 29.91 62.31
C GLY A 624 18.33 28.75 61.36
N LYS A 625 17.34 28.14 60.69
CA LYS A 625 17.56 27.09 59.69
C LYS A 625 17.21 27.56 58.28
N LEU A 626 18.02 27.14 57.31
CA LEU A 626 17.77 27.34 55.89
C LEU A 626 17.12 26.09 55.30
N LEU A 627 15.90 26.26 54.80
CA LEU A 627 15.09 25.22 54.18
C LEU A 627 15.08 25.39 52.67
N ASP A 628 15.17 24.29 51.93
CA ASP A 628 14.89 24.29 50.49
C ASP A 628 13.37 24.38 50.20
N ALA A 629 13.01 24.31 48.92
CA ALA A 629 11.61 24.28 48.49
C ALA A 629 10.83 23.06 49.04
N SER A 630 11.50 21.95 49.32
CA SER A 630 10.91 20.71 49.85
C SER A 630 10.79 20.70 51.39
N GLY A 631 11.35 21.71 52.07
CA GLY A 631 11.35 21.83 53.53
C GLY A 631 12.49 21.07 54.23
N VAL A 632 13.47 20.57 53.46
CA VAL A 632 14.69 19.95 53.96
C VAL A 632 15.65 21.04 54.43
N VAL A 633 16.24 20.83 55.62
CA VAL A 633 17.25 21.73 56.19
C VAL A 633 18.57 21.51 55.43
N LEU A 634 19.00 22.50 54.64
CA LEU A 634 20.26 22.49 53.90
C LEU A 634 21.32 23.41 54.51
N GLY A 635 20.95 24.20 55.52
CA GLY A 635 21.87 25.10 56.20
C GLY A 635 21.32 25.76 57.45
N ALA A 636 22.07 26.71 57.99
CA ALA A 636 21.75 27.49 59.16
C ALA A 636 22.16 28.96 58.99
N ILE A 637 21.50 29.84 59.77
CA ILE A 637 21.76 31.28 59.85
C ILE A 637 22.10 31.64 61.29
N ASP A 638 23.18 32.38 61.50
CA ASP A 638 23.44 33.07 62.74
C ASP A 638 22.99 34.54 62.60
N TYR A 639 21.85 34.87 63.21
CA TYR A 639 21.29 36.24 63.15
C TYR A 639 22.14 37.29 63.89
N THR A 640 23.00 36.84 64.81
CA THR A 640 23.84 37.74 65.62
C THR A 640 25.16 38.06 64.93
N ALA A 641 25.75 37.05 64.29
CA ALA A 641 26.99 37.19 63.52
C ALA A 641 26.75 37.64 62.07
N GLY A 642 25.54 37.47 61.54
CA GLY A 642 25.21 37.79 60.16
C GLY A 642 25.83 36.80 59.16
N THR A 643 26.00 35.54 59.57
CA THR A 643 26.63 34.48 58.75
C THR A 643 25.64 33.39 58.36
N LEU A 644 25.75 32.88 57.14
CA LEU A 644 24.97 31.78 56.59
C LEU A 644 25.90 30.62 56.25
N HIS A 645 25.50 29.40 56.64
CA HIS A 645 26.25 28.17 56.36
C HIS A 645 25.32 27.14 55.71
N PHE A 646 25.60 26.71 54.48
CA PHE A 646 24.75 25.73 53.77
C PHE A 646 25.53 24.83 52.81
N MET A 647 25.01 23.64 52.52
CA MET A 647 25.55 22.71 51.51
C MET A 647 24.88 23.01 50.16
N PRO A 648 25.63 23.43 49.11
CA PRO A 648 25.01 23.79 47.84
C PRO A 648 24.86 22.60 46.87
N ASP A 649 25.49 21.46 47.15
CA ASP A 649 25.44 20.27 46.29
C ASP A 649 24.29 19.34 46.67
N GLY A 650 23.74 18.63 45.69
CA GLY A 650 22.67 17.66 45.91
C GLY A 650 22.46 16.75 44.70
N SER A 651 21.27 16.16 44.60
CA SER A 651 20.95 15.24 43.50
C SER A 651 19.51 15.39 43.03
N ALA A 652 19.28 15.20 41.72
CA ALA A 652 17.96 15.21 41.12
C ALA A 652 17.87 14.16 39.98
N PRO A 653 16.68 13.60 39.70
CA PRO A 653 16.50 12.63 38.62
C PRO A 653 16.59 13.30 37.23
N LEU A 654 17.46 12.79 36.36
CA LEU A 654 17.53 13.13 34.94
C LEU A 654 17.07 11.93 34.09
N PRO A 655 16.20 12.14 33.08
CA PRO A 655 15.79 11.08 32.16
C PRO A 655 16.95 10.69 31.22
N LYS A 656 17.14 9.38 31.00
CA LYS A 656 18.07 8.82 30.02
C LYS A 656 17.35 7.81 29.12
N PRO A 657 17.38 7.95 27.78
CA PRO A 657 16.82 6.96 26.86
C PRO A 657 17.65 5.66 26.88
N THR A 658 16.98 4.51 26.79
CA THR A 658 17.62 3.20 26.62
C THR A 658 17.41 2.69 25.21
N TYR A 659 18.43 2.10 24.60
CA TYR A 659 18.40 1.56 23.24
C TYR A 659 18.87 0.11 23.19
N ALA A 660 18.42 -0.66 22.19
CA ALA A 660 18.88 -2.02 21.94
C ALA A 660 18.88 -2.35 20.44
N TRP A 661 19.71 -3.32 20.04
CA TRP A 661 19.65 -3.93 18.72
C TRP A 661 18.46 -4.88 18.62
N VAL A 662 17.65 -4.70 17.58
CA VAL A 662 16.41 -5.42 17.34
C VAL A 662 16.37 -5.91 15.90
N THR A 663 16.00 -7.16 15.67
CA THR A 663 15.87 -7.70 14.31
C THR A 663 14.59 -7.21 13.64
N VAL A 664 14.70 -6.53 12.49
CA VAL A 664 13.57 -5.93 11.72
C VAL A 664 13.34 -6.57 10.36
N GLY A 665 13.89 -7.76 10.15
CA GLY A 665 13.68 -8.55 8.93
C GLY A 665 14.95 -9.30 8.53
N THR A 666 14.99 -9.72 7.28
CA THR A 666 16.14 -10.41 6.69
C THR A 666 16.47 -9.84 5.32
N ARG A 667 17.74 -9.85 4.94
CA ARG A 667 18.23 -9.55 3.60
C ARG A 667 19.05 -10.72 3.08
N TRP A 668 19.15 -10.85 1.76
CA TRP A 668 20.02 -11.86 1.15
C TRP A 668 21.33 -11.21 0.68
N GLU A 669 22.46 -11.80 1.06
CA GLU A 669 23.76 -11.56 0.44
C GLU A 669 24.26 -12.88 -0.16
N GLY A 670 24.30 -12.95 -1.49
CA GLY A 670 24.54 -14.19 -2.21
C GLY A 670 23.49 -15.26 -1.86
N SER A 671 23.95 -16.38 -1.30
CA SER A 671 23.10 -17.50 -0.87
C SER A 671 22.73 -17.47 0.62
N ASN A 672 23.20 -16.47 1.38
CA ASN A 672 23.01 -16.41 2.82
C ASN A 672 21.94 -15.38 3.20
N GLN A 673 21.00 -15.80 4.05
CA GLN A 673 20.00 -14.94 4.66
C GLN A 673 20.58 -14.31 5.93
N ILE A 674 20.71 -12.99 5.96
CA ILE A 674 21.27 -12.22 7.07
C ILE A 674 20.14 -11.45 7.75
N ALA A 675 20.08 -11.53 9.09
CA ALA A 675 19.15 -10.75 9.89
C ALA A 675 19.49 -9.25 9.82
N VAL A 676 18.51 -8.41 9.51
CA VAL A 676 18.69 -6.96 9.51
C VAL A 676 18.44 -6.47 10.93
N GLN A 677 19.49 -6.00 11.60
CA GLN A 677 19.41 -5.41 12.92
C GLN A 677 19.15 -3.90 12.83
N ARG A 678 18.31 -3.39 13.73
CA ARG A 678 17.90 -2.00 13.89
C ARG A 678 18.26 -1.51 15.28
N TRP A 679 18.84 -0.32 15.39
CA TRP A 679 19.06 0.31 16.69
C TRP A 679 17.79 1.05 17.10
N THR A 680 17.10 0.54 18.13
CA THR A 680 15.75 1.01 18.49
C THR A 680 15.71 1.44 19.96
N MET A 681 15.04 2.56 20.23
CA MET A 681 14.77 3.01 21.60
C MET A 681 13.78 2.06 22.26
N THR A 682 14.16 1.51 23.42
CA THR A 682 13.37 0.50 24.16
C THR A 682 12.69 1.07 25.40
N GLY A 683 13.06 2.26 25.85
CA GLY A 683 12.47 2.89 27.03
C GLY A 683 13.26 4.10 27.53
N ILE A 684 12.91 4.57 28.73
CA ILE A 684 13.56 5.68 29.43
C ILE A 684 13.74 5.29 30.90
N GLN A 685 14.94 5.51 31.42
CA GLN A 685 15.26 5.31 32.82
C GLN A 685 15.65 6.66 33.46
N TYR A 686 15.10 6.97 34.63
CA TYR A 686 15.54 8.14 35.40
C TYR A 686 16.76 7.77 36.22
N HIS A 687 17.86 8.47 35.97
CA HIS A 687 19.09 8.37 36.75
C HIS A 687 19.20 9.57 37.69
N THR A 688 19.39 9.30 38.97
CA THR A 688 19.67 10.36 39.95
C THR A 688 21.07 10.90 39.70
N THR A 689 21.14 12.13 39.17
CA THR A 689 22.40 12.81 38.84
C THR A 689 22.70 13.86 39.89
N ALA A 690 23.96 13.93 40.32
CA ALA A 690 24.42 14.99 41.19
C ALA A 690 24.36 16.34 40.46
N TYR A 691 24.03 17.39 41.18
CA TYR A 691 24.30 18.77 40.78
C TYR A 691 25.31 19.37 41.73
N THR A 692 26.21 20.18 41.20
CA THR A 692 27.28 20.81 41.96
C THR A 692 27.29 22.32 41.76
N PHE A 693 27.63 23.06 42.82
CA PHE A 693 27.91 24.49 42.70
C PHE A 693 29.20 24.70 41.89
N PRO A 694 29.20 25.56 40.85
CA PRO A 694 30.38 25.81 40.03
C PRO A 694 31.49 26.46 40.87
N ASP A 695 32.61 25.75 41.01
CA ASP A 695 33.80 26.22 41.73
C ASP A 695 34.81 26.76 40.70
N GLY A 696 35.11 28.07 40.76
CA GLY A 696 36.19 28.70 39.98
C GLY A 696 35.83 29.39 38.66
N GLU A 697 34.57 29.39 38.20
CA GLU A 697 34.07 30.32 37.17
C GLU A 697 32.52 30.30 37.11
N GLN A 698 31.87 31.47 37.22
CA GLN A 698 30.40 31.69 37.11
C GLN A 698 29.49 31.21 38.27
N GLY A 699 30.04 30.72 39.39
CA GLY A 699 29.27 30.49 40.62
C GLY A 699 28.81 31.79 41.27
N TRP A 700 27.54 31.88 41.64
CA TRP A 700 27.01 33.04 42.38
C TRP A 700 26.00 32.63 43.45
N VAL A 701 26.02 33.37 44.56
CA VAL A 701 25.04 33.29 45.64
C VAL A 701 24.48 34.70 45.85
N GLU A 702 23.17 34.84 45.75
CA GLU A 702 22.44 36.08 46.05
C GLU A 702 21.69 35.90 47.37
N VAL A 703 21.95 36.77 48.34
CA VAL A 703 21.29 36.78 49.64
C VAL A 703 20.46 38.05 49.75
N THR A 704 19.18 37.93 50.05
CA THR A 704 18.29 39.07 50.36
C THR A 704 17.82 38.95 51.79
N TYR A 705 17.93 40.02 52.57
CA TYR A 705 17.61 40.02 53.99
C TYR A 705 17.13 41.40 54.47
N ARG A 706 16.61 41.48 55.70
CA ARG A 706 16.17 42.74 56.30
C ARG A 706 16.81 43.00 57.66
N ASN A 707 17.30 44.22 57.87
CA ASN A 707 17.72 44.73 59.18
C ASN A 707 16.52 45.24 60.00
N ASN A 708 16.56 45.06 61.32
CA ASN A 708 15.48 45.39 62.26
C ASN A 708 15.29 46.91 62.46
N ASN A 709 14.98 47.64 61.38
CA ASN A 709 14.69 49.08 61.35
C ASN A 709 13.16 49.34 61.33
N SER A 710 12.74 50.54 61.74
CA SER A 710 11.34 50.98 61.86
C SER A 710 10.48 50.64 60.62
N ALA A 711 9.33 49.98 60.83
CA ALA A 711 8.44 49.49 59.78
C ALA A 711 7.29 50.46 59.47
N GLN A 712 6.88 50.53 58.20
CA GLN A 712 5.74 51.34 57.73
C GLN A 712 4.53 50.46 57.43
N ALA A 713 3.32 50.88 57.82
CA ALA A 713 2.08 50.14 57.57
C ALA A 713 1.51 50.45 56.17
N GLN A 714 1.01 49.44 55.49
CA GLN A 714 0.43 49.56 54.14
C GLN A 714 -0.79 48.65 53.97
N ASN A 715 -1.72 49.08 53.11
CA ASN A 715 -2.81 48.26 52.61
C ASN A 715 -2.64 48.01 51.11
N ALA A 716 -2.98 46.81 50.66
CA ALA A 716 -2.98 46.41 49.26
C ALA A 716 -4.17 45.50 48.96
N THR A 717 -4.66 45.51 47.72
CA THR A 717 -5.77 44.65 47.29
C THR A 717 -5.25 43.63 46.28
N LEU A 718 -5.57 42.37 46.53
CA LEU A 718 -5.30 41.23 45.68
C LEU A 718 -6.56 40.88 44.89
N THR A 719 -6.44 40.47 43.63
CA THR A 719 -7.57 39.89 42.89
C THR A 719 -7.21 38.46 42.46
N ALA A 720 -8.09 37.50 42.71
CA ALA A 720 -7.95 36.12 42.24
C ALA A 720 -7.95 36.09 40.70
N GLN A 721 -6.81 35.71 40.13
CA GLN A 721 -6.63 35.51 38.69
C GLN A 721 -7.07 34.09 38.26
N ALA A 722 -6.94 33.79 36.97
CA ALA A 722 -7.16 32.44 36.42
C ALA A 722 -6.38 31.38 37.23
N LEU A 723 -7.04 30.26 37.56
CA LEU A 723 -6.40 29.16 38.28
C LEU A 723 -5.43 28.46 37.33
N ARG A 724 -4.18 28.32 37.76
CA ARG A 724 -3.17 27.58 37.02
C ARG A 724 -3.00 26.21 37.65
N ILE A 725 -2.85 25.17 36.86
CA ILE A 725 -2.59 23.80 37.32
C ILE A 725 -1.44 23.30 36.45
N ASP A 726 -0.33 22.95 37.08
CA ASP A 726 0.73 22.20 36.42
C ASP A 726 0.33 20.72 36.44
N VAL A 727 0.07 20.15 35.27
CA VAL A 727 -0.33 18.74 35.13
C VAL A 727 0.86 17.81 34.92
N THR A 728 2.08 18.36 34.76
CA THR A 728 3.35 17.61 34.65
C THR A 728 4.38 18.07 35.68
N PRO A 729 4.04 18.18 36.99
CA PRO A 729 4.95 18.77 37.96
C PRO A 729 6.26 17.99 38.07
N GLY A 730 7.38 18.69 37.87
CA GLY A 730 8.73 18.12 37.92
C GLY A 730 9.20 17.43 36.63
N PHE A 731 8.42 17.48 35.54
CA PHE A 731 8.77 16.87 34.26
C PHE A 731 8.64 17.90 33.12
N ALA A 732 9.61 17.92 32.19
CA ALA A 732 9.61 18.79 31.01
C ALA A 732 9.18 18.01 29.75
N GLU A 733 8.15 17.17 29.86
CA GLU A 733 7.67 16.32 28.78
C GLU A 733 6.49 16.95 28.05
N ALA A 734 6.41 16.75 26.73
CA ALA A 734 5.28 17.23 25.97
C ALA A 734 4.04 16.37 26.24
N ILE A 735 2.91 17.00 26.53
CA ILE A 735 1.63 16.32 26.71
C ILE A 735 1.09 15.91 25.35
N LEU A 736 0.58 14.68 25.29
CA LEU A 736 -0.16 14.22 24.14
C LEU A 736 -1.55 14.87 24.11
N GLU A 737 -1.88 15.53 23.00
CA GLU A 737 -3.19 16.13 22.79
C GLU A 737 -4.34 15.10 22.96
N GLY A 738 -5.44 15.56 23.56
CA GLY A 738 -6.64 14.78 23.84
C GLY A 738 -6.47 13.70 24.91
N SER A 739 -5.30 13.64 25.57
CA SER A 739 -5.01 12.63 26.60
C SER A 739 -5.32 13.09 28.02
N MET A 740 -5.53 14.40 28.23
CA MET A 740 -5.62 15.00 29.54
C MET A 740 -7.07 15.04 30.03
N ARG A 741 -7.30 14.38 31.17
CA ARG A 741 -8.56 14.40 31.88
C ARG A 741 -8.32 14.52 33.38
N PHE A 742 -8.91 15.52 34.02
CA PHE A 742 -8.87 15.65 35.47
C PHE A 742 -10.22 16.09 36.04
N THR A 743 -10.39 15.90 37.35
CA THR A 743 -11.57 16.37 38.08
C THR A 743 -11.17 17.47 39.05
N LEU A 744 -12.00 18.49 39.17
CA LEU A 744 -11.81 19.58 40.13
C LEU A 744 -13.18 20.13 40.56
N GLY A 745 -13.41 20.21 41.87
CA GLY A 745 -14.66 20.75 42.44
C GLY A 745 -15.92 20.04 41.94
N GLY A 746 -15.87 18.71 41.76
CA GLY A 746 -16.98 17.90 41.24
C GLY A 746 -17.23 18.00 39.72
N SER A 747 -16.48 18.83 39.00
CA SER A 747 -16.53 18.92 37.54
C SER A 747 -15.40 18.12 36.87
N THR A 748 -15.64 17.64 35.66
CA THR A 748 -14.63 16.96 34.82
C THR A 748 -14.12 17.93 33.75
N TYR A 749 -12.81 17.99 33.55
CA TYR A 749 -12.16 18.79 32.52
C TYR A 749 -11.43 17.86 31.55
N VAL A 750 -11.61 18.11 30.26
CA VAL A 750 -10.94 17.38 29.16
C VAL A 750 -10.30 18.38 28.22
N ASP A 751 -9.16 18.03 27.64
CA ASP A 751 -8.52 18.86 26.61
C ASP A 751 -8.99 18.51 25.20
N ARG A 752 -9.10 19.52 24.35
CA ARG A 752 -9.28 19.39 22.90
C ARG A 752 -8.60 20.58 22.22
N GLN A 753 -7.59 20.34 21.38
CA GLN A 753 -6.91 21.38 20.60
C GLN A 753 -6.39 22.56 21.43
N GLY A 754 -5.74 22.27 22.57
CA GLY A 754 -5.19 23.30 23.46
C GLY A 754 -6.23 24.06 24.30
N LEU A 755 -7.52 23.75 24.13
CA LEU A 755 -8.61 24.30 24.92
C LEU A 755 -9.09 23.27 25.96
N LEU A 756 -9.54 23.76 27.11
CA LEU A 756 -10.14 22.96 28.16
C LEU A 756 -11.66 23.07 28.12
N TYR A 757 -12.33 21.92 28.12
CA TYR A 757 -13.78 21.82 28.15
C TYR A 757 -14.23 21.17 29.47
N ARG A 758 -15.14 21.83 30.17
CA ARG A 758 -15.75 21.37 31.41
C ARG A 758 -17.05 20.62 31.12
N ASN A 759 -17.22 19.48 31.79
CA ASN A 759 -18.39 18.61 31.78
C ASN A 759 -18.93 18.33 30.36
N PRO A 760 -18.19 17.57 29.52
CA PRO A 760 -18.70 17.14 28.22
C PRO A 760 -20.00 16.35 28.37
N ASP A 761 -21.04 16.78 27.67
CA ASP A 761 -22.34 16.15 27.64
C ASP A 761 -22.25 14.76 26.96
N PRO A 762 -22.69 13.66 27.61
CA PRO A 762 -22.60 12.33 27.03
C PRO A 762 -23.50 12.07 25.80
N GLU A 763 -24.52 12.88 25.54
CA GLU A 763 -25.43 12.74 24.39
C GLU A 763 -24.95 13.57 23.19
N THR A 764 -24.42 14.77 23.42
CA THR A 764 -23.99 15.68 22.34
C THR A 764 -22.48 15.80 22.16
N GLY A 765 -21.70 15.37 23.17
CA GLY A 765 -20.25 15.53 23.21
C GLY A 765 -19.77 16.96 23.45
N ALA A 766 -20.68 17.93 23.58
CA ALA A 766 -20.37 19.35 23.80
C ALA A 766 -20.00 19.61 25.26
N GLY A 767 -18.97 20.42 25.49
CA GLY A 767 -18.58 20.88 26.83
C GLY A 767 -18.53 22.41 26.89
N ILE A 768 -18.50 22.96 28.10
CA ILE A 768 -18.35 24.40 28.31
C ILE A 768 -16.86 24.72 28.24
N GLN A 769 -16.42 25.61 27.34
CA GLN A 769 -15.02 26.04 27.31
C GLN A 769 -14.65 26.73 28.63
N ALA A 770 -13.67 26.19 29.32
CA ALA A 770 -13.30 26.57 30.69
C ALA A 770 -11.84 26.97 30.85
N GLY A 771 -11.03 26.96 29.79
CA GLY A 771 -9.62 27.36 29.87
C GLY A 771 -8.78 26.94 28.67
N THR A 772 -7.45 26.95 28.87
CA THR A 772 -6.43 26.52 27.90
C THR A 772 -5.41 25.59 28.54
N ILE A 773 -4.73 24.77 27.75
CA ILE A 773 -3.58 23.95 28.16
C ILE A 773 -2.43 24.17 27.19
N ASP A 774 -1.24 24.38 27.71
CA ASP A 774 -0.01 24.39 26.92
C ASP A 774 0.64 23.00 26.98
N TYR A 775 0.64 22.32 25.83
CA TYR A 775 1.16 20.96 25.72
C TYR A 775 2.68 20.87 25.87
N SER A 776 3.42 21.98 25.76
CA SER A 776 4.89 21.99 25.86
C SER A 776 5.40 22.04 27.30
N ASN A 777 4.65 22.69 28.19
CA ASN A 777 5.05 22.91 29.59
C ASN A 777 4.05 22.35 30.61
N GLY A 778 2.92 21.81 30.15
CA GLY A 778 1.89 21.20 30.99
C GLY A 778 1.11 22.18 31.87
N LEU A 779 1.11 23.48 31.52
CA LEU A 779 0.37 24.48 32.27
C LEU A 779 -1.08 24.58 31.78
N ALA A 780 -2.02 24.07 32.57
CA ALA A 780 -3.44 24.30 32.40
C ALA A 780 -3.85 25.62 33.06
N VAL A 781 -4.48 26.51 32.29
CA VAL A 781 -5.03 27.79 32.78
C VAL A 781 -6.55 27.73 32.70
N LEU A 782 -7.22 27.69 33.86
CA LEU A 782 -8.67 27.68 33.98
C LEU A 782 -9.20 29.11 34.11
N ALA A 783 -10.18 29.44 33.27
CA ALA A 783 -10.93 30.68 33.27
C ALA A 783 -12.38 30.51 33.80
N ASP A 784 -12.89 29.28 33.85
CA ASP A 784 -14.19 28.93 34.45
C ASP A 784 -14.05 27.71 35.39
N TRP A 785 -14.63 27.79 36.58
CA TRP A 785 -14.65 26.70 37.57
C TRP A 785 -15.81 26.85 38.56
N ALA A 786 -16.12 25.78 39.31
CA ALA A 786 -17.15 25.81 40.34
C ALA A 786 -16.60 26.39 41.67
N ALA A 787 -16.91 27.66 41.95
CA ALA A 787 -16.50 28.32 43.20
C ALA A 787 -17.09 27.64 44.45
N GLY A 788 -16.37 27.72 45.57
CA GLY A 788 -16.80 27.20 46.88
C GLY A 788 -16.64 25.69 47.08
N GLN A 789 -16.16 24.95 46.07
CA GLN A 789 -15.88 23.51 46.17
C GLN A 789 -14.43 23.25 46.63
N ALA A 790 -14.11 21.98 46.95
CA ALA A 790 -12.75 21.59 47.32
C ALA A 790 -11.74 21.86 46.19
N ALA A 791 -10.62 22.49 46.54
CA ALA A 791 -9.56 22.92 45.62
C ALA A 791 -8.48 21.83 45.38
N GLN A 792 -8.91 20.56 45.32
CA GLN A 792 -8.02 19.41 45.13
C GLN A 792 -8.28 18.77 43.76
N PRO A 793 -7.43 19.02 42.76
CA PRO A 793 -7.58 18.40 41.45
C PRO A 793 -7.08 16.96 41.47
N ALA A 794 -7.77 16.06 40.77
CA ALA A 794 -7.37 14.66 40.62
C ALA A 794 -7.21 14.30 39.14
N LEU A 795 -5.99 13.92 38.74
CA LEU A 795 -5.64 13.56 37.36
C LEU A 795 -6.11 12.13 37.05
N GLN A 796 -7.15 12.01 36.21
CA GLN A 796 -7.71 10.73 35.80
C GLN A 796 -6.98 10.13 34.59
N SER A 797 -6.51 10.99 33.67
CA SER A 797 -5.84 10.60 32.44
C SER A 797 -4.79 11.61 32.04
N LEU A 798 -3.61 11.13 31.65
CA LEU A 798 -2.57 11.93 31.00
C LEU A 798 -1.56 10.99 30.33
N ALA A 799 -1.27 11.23 29.06
CA ALA A 799 -0.13 10.63 28.39
C ALA A 799 0.87 11.73 28.02
N THR A 800 2.13 11.52 28.36
CA THR A 800 3.22 12.39 27.96
C THR A 800 4.10 11.66 26.94
N SER A 801 4.74 12.41 26.07
CA SER A 801 5.73 11.89 25.12
C SER A 801 7.00 12.73 25.19
N PHE A 802 8.12 12.05 24.99
CA PHE A 802 9.37 12.73 24.71
C PHE A 802 9.40 13.10 23.22
N SER A 803 10.01 14.24 22.90
CA SER A 803 10.09 14.74 21.53
C SER A 803 10.82 13.76 20.61
N ALA A 804 10.22 13.49 19.45
CA ALA A 804 10.74 12.74 18.30
C ALA A 804 11.01 11.23 18.50
N GLN A 805 10.27 10.39 17.74
CA GLN A 805 10.68 9.01 17.49
C GLN A 805 11.86 9.03 16.51
N SER A 806 12.94 8.33 16.83
CA SER A 806 14.06 8.17 15.92
C SER A 806 14.09 6.80 15.26
N VAL A 807 14.53 6.77 14.01
CA VAL A 807 14.67 5.59 13.17
C VAL A 807 16.05 5.63 12.49
N ASP A 808 16.68 4.47 12.28
CA ASP A 808 17.88 4.34 11.43
C ASP A 808 17.57 3.74 10.06
N ALA A 809 16.36 3.20 9.84
CA ALA A 809 15.93 2.64 8.57
C ALA A 809 14.43 2.81 8.34
N VAL A 810 14.03 2.93 7.07
CA VAL A 810 12.63 2.98 6.64
C VAL A 810 12.43 2.19 5.35
N THR A 811 11.30 1.49 5.25
CA THR A 811 10.86 0.81 4.02
C THR A 811 9.42 1.20 3.70
N PHE A 812 9.19 1.71 2.49
CA PHE A 812 7.87 2.19 2.08
C PHE A 812 7.61 1.99 0.59
N ARG A 813 6.34 2.14 0.19
CA ARG A 813 5.93 2.11 -1.22
C ARG A 813 5.52 3.52 -1.66
N THR A 814 5.83 3.87 -2.90
CA THR A 814 5.35 5.12 -3.51
C THR A 814 3.86 5.06 -3.85
N PRO A 815 3.17 6.21 -4.01
CA PRO A 815 1.74 6.26 -4.32
C PRO A 815 1.36 5.66 -5.68
N GLY A 816 2.34 5.43 -6.56
CA GLY A 816 2.17 4.71 -7.81
C GLY A 816 3.49 4.14 -8.33
N ALA A 817 3.40 3.24 -9.30
CA ALA A 817 4.52 2.62 -9.98
C ALA A 817 4.14 2.35 -11.46
N PRO A 818 5.10 2.37 -12.41
CA PRO A 818 6.53 2.59 -12.22
C PRO A 818 6.92 4.08 -12.03
N LEU A 819 8.10 4.30 -11.44
CA LEU A 819 8.69 5.61 -11.18
C LEU A 819 9.69 6.01 -12.28
N ALA A 820 9.84 7.30 -12.53
CA ALA A 820 10.87 7.81 -13.44
C ALA A 820 12.28 7.57 -12.84
N PRO A 821 13.23 6.95 -13.58
CA PRO A 821 14.59 6.76 -13.10
C PRO A 821 15.24 8.09 -12.71
N GLY A 822 15.88 8.13 -11.54
CA GLY A 822 16.52 9.33 -11.01
C GLY A 822 15.58 10.34 -10.36
N SER A 823 14.27 10.08 -10.31
CA SER A 823 13.28 11.05 -9.80
C SER A 823 13.06 11.03 -8.29
N LEU A 824 13.48 9.97 -7.59
CA LEU A 824 13.23 9.81 -6.17
C LEU A 824 14.26 10.60 -5.35
N TYR A 825 13.78 11.64 -4.66
CA TYR A 825 14.53 12.46 -3.72
C TYR A 825 14.01 12.25 -2.30
N ILE A 826 14.92 12.12 -1.32
CA ILE A 826 14.60 11.95 0.10
C ILE A 826 15.34 13.01 0.91
N SER A 827 14.64 13.61 1.88
CA SER A 827 15.24 14.47 2.89
C SER A 827 14.77 14.10 4.29
N ALA A 828 15.67 14.16 5.28
CA ALA A 828 15.39 13.89 6.68
C ALA A 828 16.35 14.64 7.61
N ASN A 829 16.01 14.79 8.89
CA ASN A 829 16.87 15.41 9.90
C ASN A 829 17.35 14.38 10.94
N THR A 830 18.63 14.43 11.31
CA THR A 830 19.17 13.65 12.43
C THR A 830 18.60 14.13 13.77
N ALA A 831 18.71 13.31 14.82
CA ALA A 831 18.33 13.68 16.20
C ALA A 831 19.07 14.93 16.72
N SER A 832 20.25 15.24 16.18
CA SER A 832 21.03 16.45 16.46
C SER A 832 20.62 17.68 15.62
N GLY A 833 19.62 17.55 14.72
CA GLY A 833 19.12 18.63 13.87
C GLY A 833 19.87 18.83 12.54
N ARG A 834 20.80 17.95 12.17
CA ARG A 834 21.53 18.01 10.89
C ARG A 834 20.66 17.43 9.77
N ARG A 835 20.52 18.15 8.66
CA ARG A 835 19.77 17.68 7.48
C ARG A 835 20.59 16.68 6.64
N ILE A 836 19.94 15.61 6.20
CA ILE A 836 20.44 14.59 5.27
C ILE A 836 19.53 14.65 4.03
N GLU A 837 20.13 14.68 2.85
CA GLU A 837 19.42 14.71 1.57
C GLU A 837 20.10 13.76 0.59
N ALA A 838 19.32 13.06 -0.22
CA ALA A 838 19.84 12.14 -1.22
C ALA A 838 18.86 11.94 -2.37
N THR A 839 19.40 11.71 -3.57
CA THR A 839 18.63 11.35 -4.77
C THR A 839 19.09 9.97 -5.23
N ALA A 840 18.15 9.10 -5.59
CA ALA A 840 18.47 7.80 -6.18
C ALA A 840 19.01 7.98 -7.61
N ASP A 841 19.97 7.18 -8.03
CA ASP A 841 20.50 7.16 -9.39
C ASP A 841 19.61 6.37 -10.37
N GLY A 842 20.03 6.28 -11.64
CA GLY A 842 19.27 5.56 -12.68
C GLY A 842 19.08 4.06 -12.43
N ASP A 843 19.97 3.44 -11.65
CA ASP A 843 19.91 2.02 -11.29
C ASP A 843 19.16 1.78 -9.95
N GLY A 844 18.79 2.87 -9.29
CA GLY A 844 17.97 2.91 -8.09
C GLY A 844 18.77 2.88 -6.80
N TYR A 845 20.06 3.16 -6.82
CA TYR A 845 20.90 3.24 -5.62
C TYR A 845 21.06 4.67 -5.13
N PHE A 846 21.21 4.85 -3.82
CA PHE A 846 21.59 6.14 -3.24
C PHE A 846 23.11 6.22 -3.13
N THR A 847 23.70 7.31 -3.62
CA THR A 847 25.17 7.47 -3.72
C THR A 847 25.81 8.30 -2.58
N THR A 848 25.03 8.66 -1.57
CA THR A 848 25.45 9.52 -0.45
C THR A 848 26.17 8.73 0.65
N ALA A 849 27.20 9.34 1.27
CA ALA A 849 27.99 8.67 2.32
C ALA A 849 27.23 8.42 3.64
N ASP A 850 26.19 9.22 3.91
CA ASP A 850 25.40 9.21 5.14
C ASP A 850 24.07 8.42 5.02
N MET A 851 23.83 7.79 3.86
CA MET A 851 22.60 7.06 3.57
C MET A 851 22.84 5.97 2.52
N ASP A 852 22.45 4.74 2.84
CA ASP A 852 22.52 3.57 1.95
C ASP A 852 21.11 3.03 1.69
N GLY A 853 20.81 2.61 0.47
CA GLY A 853 19.46 2.19 0.13
C GLY A 853 19.26 1.89 -1.34
N ARG A 854 18.06 1.41 -1.66
CA ARG A 854 17.65 1.10 -3.03
C ARG A 854 16.17 1.42 -3.26
N VAL A 855 15.85 1.91 -4.45
CA VAL A 855 14.50 1.98 -5.02
C VAL A 855 14.38 0.97 -6.16
N SER A 856 13.25 0.27 -6.20
CA SER A 856 12.82 -0.47 -7.37
C SER A 856 11.87 0.40 -8.18
N TYR A 857 12.35 1.01 -9.27
CA TYR A 857 11.53 1.87 -10.14
C TYR A 857 10.30 1.15 -10.70
N GLN A 858 10.38 -0.17 -10.88
CA GLN A 858 9.28 -0.96 -11.45
C GLN A 858 8.16 -1.25 -10.44
N THR A 859 8.50 -1.44 -9.16
CA THR A 859 7.54 -1.80 -8.11
C THR A 859 7.19 -0.65 -7.18
N GLY A 860 7.94 0.45 -7.21
CA GLY A 860 7.76 1.60 -6.33
C GLY A 860 8.22 1.35 -4.89
N ILE A 861 8.91 0.24 -4.62
CA ILE A 861 9.42 -0.10 -3.28
C ILE A 861 10.71 0.68 -3.04
N VAL A 862 10.77 1.37 -1.90
CA VAL A 862 11.93 2.15 -1.45
C VAL A 862 12.44 1.58 -0.13
N GLN A 863 13.75 1.38 -0.04
CA GLN A 863 14.46 1.03 1.18
C GLN A 863 15.59 2.00 1.42
N VAL A 864 15.65 2.52 2.65
CA VAL A 864 16.73 3.41 3.06
C VAL A 864 17.18 3.06 4.47
N ARG A 865 18.49 3.14 4.68
CA ARG A 865 19.17 3.10 5.97
C ARG A 865 20.06 4.34 6.11
N PHE A 866 20.02 4.98 7.27
CA PHE A 866 20.79 6.16 7.60
C PHE A 866 22.01 5.78 8.45
N GLY A 867 23.19 6.26 8.05
CA GLY A 867 24.45 5.88 8.67
C GLY A 867 25.61 5.93 7.69
N ARG A 868 26.80 5.54 8.16
CA ARG A 868 28.02 5.51 7.34
C ARG A 868 28.91 4.33 7.69
N LYS A 869 29.70 3.85 6.73
CA LYS A 869 30.75 2.84 6.99
C LYS A 869 31.96 3.51 7.66
N VAL A 870 32.37 3.02 8.83
CA VAL A 870 33.57 3.46 9.57
C VAL A 870 34.54 2.30 9.76
N THR A 871 35.82 2.58 10.02
CA THR A 871 36.81 1.53 10.32
C THR A 871 36.47 0.82 11.63
N ALA A 872 36.49 -0.50 11.64
CA ALA A 872 36.13 -1.31 12.82
C ALA A 872 37.15 -1.17 13.96
N ALA A 873 38.44 -1.14 13.65
CA ALA A 873 39.51 -1.00 14.63
C ALA A 873 39.41 0.32 15.42
N GLY A 874 39.45 0.23 16.76
CA GLY A 874 39.35 1.36 17.69
C GLY A 874 37.91 1.73 18.10
N ASN A 875 36.90 1.02 17.62
CA ASN A 875 35.49 1.22 17.97
C ASN A 875 34.89 0.02 18.74
N GLU A 876 35.70 -0.88 19.28
CA GLU A 876 35.27 -2.15 19.88
C GLU A 876 34.46 -1.98 21.18
N SER A 877 34.61 -0.83 21.85
CA SER A 877 33.85 -0.47 23.06
C SER A 877 32.49 0.15 22.77
N GLN A 878 32.17 0.39 21.49
CA GLN A 878 30.97 1.11 21.10
C GLN A 878 29.75 0.18 21.10
N PRO A 879 28.56 0.63 21.57
CA PRO A 879 27.37 -0.21 21.71
C PRO A 879 26.79 -0.69 20.36
N TRP A 880 27.17 -0.06 19.26
CA TRP A 880 26.81 -0.44 17.90
C TRP A 880 27.80 -1.42 17.24
N TYR A 881 28.92 -1.73 17.91
CA TYR A 881 29.94 -2.63 17.38
C TYR A 881 29.53 -4.09 17.54
N ASP A 882 29.54 -4.82 16.44
CA ASP A 882 29.37 -6.27 16.40
C ASP A 882 30.51 -6.85 15.58
N ALA A 883 31.27 -7.77 16.18
CA ALA A 883 32.42 -8.41 15.54
C ALA A 883 32.02 -9.24 14.32
N GLU A 884 30.79 -9.76 14.29
CA GLU A 884 30.25 -10.52 13.15
C GLU A 884 29.78 -9.62 11.99
N ALA A 885 29.63 -8.31 12.24
CA ALA A 885 29.16 -7.33 11.26
C ALA A 885 30.30 -6.56 10.55
N VAL A 886 31.57 -6.91 10.81
CA VAL A 886 32.73 -6.30 10.16
C VAL A 886 32.89 -6.88 8.76
N GLY A 887 32.84 -6.02 7.74
CA GLY A 887 33.03 -6.43 6.35
C GLY A 887 34.46 -6.87 6.04
N GLU A 888 34.64 -7.56 4.91
CA GLU A 888 35.97 -7.97 4.40
C GLU A 888 36.93 -6.78 4.19
N ASP A 889 36.39 -5.57 4.06
CA ASP A 889 37.13 -4.30 3.94
C ASP A 889 37.57 -3.72 5.30
N GLY A 890 37.32 -4.41 6.41
CA GLY A 890 37.64 -3.95 7.77
C GLY A 890 36.76 -2.79 8.25
N LYS A 891 35.64 -2.54 7.58
CA LYS A 891 34.68 -1.47 7.93
C LYS A 891 33.39 -2.05 8.51
N ILE A 892 32.71 -1.23 9.30
CA ILE A 892 31.47 -1.55 9.99
C ILE A 892 30.48 -0.39 9.82
N TRP A 893 29.18 -0.69 9.76
CA TRP A 893 28.12 0.31 9.61
C TRP A 893 27.83 1.01 10.93
N LYS A 894 28.09 2.32 11.02
CA LYS A 894 27.69 3.17 12.14
C LYS A 894 26.31 3.79 11.83
N PRO A 895 25.23 3.41 12.55
CA PRO A 895 23.89 3.95 12.31
C PRO A 895 23.77 5.40 12.78
N PHE A 896 22.94 6.18 12.08
CA PHE A 896 22.50 7.51 12.53
C PHE A 896 21.05 7.48 12.99
N SER A 897 20.77 8.21 14.06
CA SER A 897 19.43 8.42 14.57
C SER A 897 18.75 9.56 13.79
N VAL A 898 17.72 9.25 13.01
CA VAL A 898 16.95 10.21 12.19
C VAL A 898 15.55 10.37 12.77
N VAL A 899 15.07 11.61 12.91
CA VAL A 899 13.72 11.88 13.41
C VAL A 899 12.71 11.45 12.36
N ALA A 900 11.89 10.45 12.67
CA ALA A 900 10.96 9.82 11.74
C ALA A 900 10.04 10.84 11.06
N ASP A 901 9.51 11.79 11.85
CA ASP A 901 8.57 12.85 11.44
C ASP A 901 9.12 13.80 10.38
N THR A 902 10.44 13.80 10.18
CA THR A 902 11.13 14.68 9.22
C THR A 902 11.41 13.99 7.89
N ILE A 903 11.13 12.69 7.74
CA ILE A 903 11.44 11.96 6.50
C ILE A 903 10.38 12.28 5.43
N ARG A 904 10.78 13.10 4.46
CA ARG A 904 9.99 13.49 3.29
C ARG A 904 10.59 12.93 2.03
N PHE A 905 9.76 12.55 1.06
CA PHE A 905 10.20 12.15 -0.26
C PHE A 905 9.40 12.81 -1.39
N ASN A 906 10.07 13.00 -2.52
CA ASN A 906 9.50 13.45 -3.78
C ASN A 906 9.80 12.39 -4.85
N CYS A 907 8.86 12.13 -5.75
CA CYS A 907 9.10 11.28 -6.91
C CYS A 907 8.23 11.66 -8.11
N VAL A 908 8.61 11.19 -9.29
CA VAL A 908 7.79 11.31 -10.49
C VAL A 908 7.27 9.91 -10.84
N VAL A 909 5.95 9.77 -10.86
CA VAL A 909 5.29 8.53 -11.25
C VAL A 909 4.96 8.59 -12.73
N PHE A 910 5.25 7.53 -13.47
CA PHE A 910 4.73 7.40 -14.82
C PHE A 910 3.25 7.01 -14.75
N SER A 911 2.38 7.90 -15.24
CA SER A 911 1.04 7.53 -15.65
C SER A 911 1.07 7.22 -17.14
N TYR A 912 0.30 6.22 -17.56
CA TYR A 912 0.10 5.95 -18.97
C TYR A 912 -1.22 6.58 -19.36
N LEU A 913 -1.18 7.56 -20.27
CA LEU A 913 -2.37 8.13 -20.85
C LEU A 913 -2.93 7.09 -21.83
N PRO A 914 -4.13 6.55 -21.58
CA PRO A 914 -4.80 5.71 -22.56
C PRO A 914 -5.10 6.57 -23.78
N LEU A 915 -4.74 6.05 -24.95
CA LEU A 915 -5.12 6.66 -26.22
C LEU A 915 -6.62 6.37 -26.47
N ASP A 916 -7.28 7.18 -27.30
CA ASP A 916 -8.71 7.04 -27.53
C ASP A 916 -9.06 5.66 -28.13
N ALA A 917 -10.00 4.94 -27.50
CA ALA A 917 -10.43 3.62 -27.93
C ALA A 917 -10.98 3.59 -29.36
N ASP A 918 -11.59 4.69 -29.83
CA ASP A 918 -12.11 4.80 -31.20
C ASP A 918 -10.99 4.91 -32.24
N ILE A 919 -9.82 5.44 -31.85
CA ILE A 919 -8.64 5.56 -32.72
C ILE A 919 -7.84 4.25 -32.74
N ILE A 920 -7.64 3.62 -31.58
CA ILE A 920 -6.84 2.38 -31.48
C ILE A 920 -7.65 1.15 -31.94
N GLY A 921 -8.98 1.21 -31.80
CA GLY A 921 -9.89 0.11 -32.10
C GLY A 921 -9.96 -0.99 -31.03
N LEU A 922 -9.40 -0.74 -29.84
CA LEU A 922 -9.45 -1.55 -28.61
C LEU A 922 -9.62 -0.61 -27.42
N ASP A 923 -10.34 -1.03 -26.38
CA ASP A 923 -10.50 -0.26 -25.14
C ASP A 923 -9.27 -0.45 -24.20
N PRO A 924 -8.39 0.56 -24.05
CA PRO A 924 -7.17 0.43 -23.25
C PRO A 924 -7.42 0.50 -21.74
N VAL A 925 -8.58 0.99 -21.30
CA VAL A 925 -8.94 1.05 -19.88
C VAL A 925 -9.20 -0.36 -19.33
N ARG A 926 -9.62 -1.28 -20.19
CA ARG A 926 -9.84 -2.69 -19.84
C ARG A 926 -8.57 -3.54 -19.88
N LEU A 927 -7.47 -2.97 -20.36
CA LEU A 927 -6.15 -3.61 -20.47
C LEU A 927 -5.19 -3.07 -19.40
N PRO A 928 -4.04 -3.72 -19.15
CA PRO A 928 -2.99 -3.19 -18.27
C PRO A 928 -2.62 -1.75 -18.61
N SER A 929 -2.28 -0.95 -17.61
CA SER A 929 -1.95 0.47 -17.78
C SER A 929 -0.74 0.68 -18.70
N ASP A 930 0.24 -0.22 -18.66
CA ASP A 930 1.40 -0.19 -19.55
C ASP A 930 1.13 -0.78 -20.95
N GLY A 931 -0.08 -1.29 -21.19
CA GLY A 931 -0.50 -1.92 -22.44
C GLY A 931 0.18 -3.25 -22.75
N ARG A 932 0.88 -3.85 -21.78
CA ARG A 932 1.66 -5.09 -21.97
C ARG A 932 0.96 -6.29 -21.37
N VAL A 933 1.04 -7.42 -22.08
CA VAL A 933 0.44 -8.69 -21.63
C VAL A 933 1.46 -9.81 -21.61
N PRO A 934 1.41 -10.74 -20.63
CA PRO A 934 2.33 -11.86 -20.58
C PRO A 934 1.96 -12.91 -21.64
N PHE A 935 2.89 -13.20 -22.56
CA PHE A 935 2.71 -14.24 -23.58
C PHE A 935 3.38 -15.58 -23.19
N ILE A 936 4.29 -15.56 -22.22
CA ILE A 936 4.89 -16.77 -21.63
C ILE A 936 4.36 -16.93 -20.20
N ARG A 937 3.74 -18.08 -19.92
CA ARG A 937 3.18 -18.42 -18.61
C ARG A 937 3.59 -19.83 -18.20
N LYS A 938 3.50 -20.12 -16.89
CA LYS A 938 3.68 -21.48 -16.38
C LYS A 938 2.65 -22.42 -17.04
N GLY A 939 3.11 -23.57 -17.53
CA GLY A 939 2.29 -24.51 -18.27
C GLY A 939 2.21 -24.23 -19.77
N ASN A 940 2.71 -23.10 -20.27
CA ASN A 940 2.82 -22.87 -21.71
C ASN A 940 3.94 -23.73 -22.30
N ILE A 941 3.78 -24.09 -23.57
CA ILE A 941 4.85 -24.69 -24.36
C ILE A 941 5.63 -23.57 -25.03
N VAL A 942 6.95 -23.60 -24.90
CA VAL A 942 7.87 -22.68 -25.57
C VAL A 942 8.77 -23.44 -26.52
N VAL A 943 9.16 -22.77 -27.59
CA VAL A 943 10.14 -23.20 -28.57
C VAL A 943 11.33 -22.24 -28.47
N VAL A 944 12.46 -22.77 -28.05
CA VAL A 944 13.76 -22.08 -28.14
C VAL A 944 14.34 -22.43 -29.50
N HIS A 945 14.59 -21.45 -30.35
CA HIS A 945 15.06 -21.71 -31.71
C HIS A 945 16.09 -20.70 -32.18
N SER A 946 17.03 -21.17 -33.02
CA SER A 946 18.08 -20.36 -33.62
C SER A 946 18.17 -20.67 -35.11
N THR A 947 17.98 -19.65 -35.93
CA THR A 947 18.05 -19.74 -37.40
C THR A 947 19.31 -19.07 -37.90
N GLN A 948 20.10 -19.78 -38.69
CA GLN A 948 21.34 -19.30 -39.28
C GLN A 948 21.37 -19.51 -40.80
N ARG A 949 22.25 -18.76 -41.47
CA ARG A 949 22.45 -18.80 -42.91
C ARG A 949 23.89 -19.21 -43.23
N SER A 950 24.06 -20.25 -44.04
CA SER A 950 25.35 -20.73 -44.51
C SER A 950 25.42 -20.65 -46.04
N ALA A 951 26.32 -19.84 -46.57
CA ALA A 951 26.43 -19.63 -48.01
C ALA A 951 27.17 -20.78 -48.70
N PHE A 952 26.69 -21.19 -49.88
CA PHE A 952 27.49 -21.95 -50.82
C PHE A 952 28.57 -21.05 -51.45
N PRO A 953 29.71 -21.61 -51.89
CA PRO A 953 30.66 -20.86 -52.70
C PRO A 953 30.03 -20.49 -54.06
N LEU A 954 30.55 -19.43 -54.68
CA LEU A 954 30.10 -18.97 -56.00
C LEU A 954 30.38 -20.03 -57.08
N GLY A 955 29.46 -20.21 -58.04
CA GLY A 955 29.59 -21.20 -59.12
C GLY A 955 29.29 -22.63 -58.66
N VAL A 956 28.07 -22.88 -58.16
CA VAL A 956 27.72 -24.20 -57.63
C VAL A 956 27.60 -25.26 -58.73
N THR A 957 27.93 -26.50 -58.39
CA THR A 957 27.82 -27.65 -59.31
C THR A 957 26.80 -28.68 -58.82
N ALA A 958 26.25 -29.47 -59.74
CA ALA A 958 25.30 -30.54 -59.41
C ALA A 958 25.95 -31.57 -58.46
N GLY A 959 25.22 -32.01 -57.43
CA GLY A 959 25.75 -32.93 -56.41
C GLY A 959 26.62 -32.26 -55.33
N GLN A 960 26.88 -30.94 -55.42
CA GLN A 960 27.70 -30.26 -54.43
C GLN A 960 27.06 -30.28 -53.03
N GLN A 961 27.89 -30.53 -52.02
CA GLN A 961 27.47 -30.61 -50.62
C GLN A 961 27.93 -29.39 -49.82
N LEU A 962 27.08 -28.94 -48.90
CA LEU A 962 27.41 -27.95 -47.88
C LEU A 962 27.06 -28.50 -46.50
N ASN A 963 28.03 -28.48 -45.59
CA ASN A 963 27.78 -28.76 -44.17
C ASN A 963 27.48 -27.45 -43.45
N THR A 964 26.36 -27.40 -42.73
CA THR A 964 25.91 -26.24 -41.96
C THR A 964 26.66 -26.06 -40.62
N ASN A 965 27.52 -27.01 -40.24
CA ASN A 965 28.20 -27.12 -38.95
C ASN A 965 27.25 -27.26 -37.73
N ARG A 966 25.97 -27.57 -37.98
CA ARG A 966 24.95 -27.86 -36.98
C ARG A 966 24.29 -29.20 -37.28
N THR A 967 24.07 -30.02 -36.27
CA THR A 967 23.43 -31.35 -36.39
C THR A 967 22.04 -31.34 -35.76
N ARG A 968 21.20 -32.32 -36.10
CA ARG A 968 19.79 -32.41 -35.66
C ARG A 968 19.04 -31.12 -35.95
N LEU A 969 19.11 -30.68 -37.21
CA LEU A 969 18.35 -29.54 -37.71
C LEU A 969 16.86 -29.86 -37.67
N ALA A 970 16.06 -28.91 -37.20
CA ALA A 970 14.62 -29.02 -37.24
C ALA A 970 14.04 -28.63 -38.60
N TYR A 971 14.71 -27.72 -39.31
CA TYR A 971 14.32 -27.27 -40.63
C TYR A 971 15.52 -26.75 -41.41
N ALA A 972 15.51 -26.95 -42.73
CA ALA A 972 16.51 -26.39 -43.63
C ALA A 972 15.97 -26.27 -45.06
N HIS A 973 16.28 -25.15 -45.71
CA HIS A 973 15.99 -24.93 -47.13
C HIS A 973 17.12 -24.15 -47.80
N VAL A 974 17.15 -24.18 -49.13
CA VAL A 974 18.11 -23.40 -49.92
C VAL A 974 17.37 -22.22 -50.52
N GLU A 975 17.94 -21.04 -50.39
CA GLU A 975 17.47 -19.81 -51.01
C GLU A 975 18.57 -19.21 -51.90
N ASP A 976 18.16 -18.39 -52.85
CA ASP A 976 19.05 -17.64 -53.70
C ASP A 976 19.49 -16.31 -53.05
N LYS A 977 20.27 -15.50 -53.77
CA LYS A 977 20.76 -14.20 -53.28
C LYS A 977 19.63 -13.25 -52.88
N ASP A 978 18.49 -13.32 -53.58
CA ASP A 978 17.34 -12.43 -53.42
C ASP A 978 16.29 -13.01 -52.45
N GLY A 979 16.60 -14.14 -51.80
CA GLY A 979 15.74 -14.79 -50.80
C GLY A 979 14.66 -15.70 -51.40
N LYS A 980 14.74 -16.00 -52.70
CA LYS A 980 13.81 -16.92 -53.36
C LYS A 980 14.19 -18.36 -53.02
N GLN A 981 13.27 -19.10 -52.41
CA GLN A 981 13.48 -20.50 -52.06
C GLN A 981 13.58 -21.38 -53.30
N LEU A 982 14.57 -22.26 -53.33
CA LEU A 982 14.72 -23.26 -54.38
C LEU A 982 13.62 -24.31 -54.27
N ALA A 983 13.19 -24.82 -55.43
CA ALA A 983 12.23 -25.93 -55.45
C ALA A 983 12.80 -27.16 -54.70
N PRO A 984 11.97 -27.87 -53.89
CA PRO A 984 12.44 -29.02 -53.10
C PRO A 984 13.07 -30.16 -53.91
N ALA A 985 12.81 -30.23 -55.23
CA ALA A 985 13.42 -31.22 -56.11
C ALA A 985 14.89 -30.88 -56.49
N LEU A 986 15.35 -29.65 -56.25
CA LEU A 986 16.68 -29.16 -56.64
C LEU A 986 17.75 -29.40 -55.57
N TYR A 987 17.38 -29.91 -54.40
CA TYR A 987 18.31 -30.23 -53.32
C TYR A 987 17.74 -31.31 -52.40
N SER A 988 18.59 -32.00 -51.66
CA SER A 988 18.22 -32.88 -50.55
C SER A 988 18.93 -32.42 -49.27
N VAL A 989 18.27 -32.59 -48.13
CA VAL A 989 18.85 -32.23 -46.83
C VAL A 989 18.83 -33.44 -45.91
N ASN A 990 19.98 -33.75 -45.32
CA ASN A 990 20.05 -34.65 -44.18
C ASN A 990 19.92 -33.83 -42.90
N LEU A 991 18.74 -33.86 -42.28
CA LEU A 991 18.44 -33.09 -41.07
C LEU A 991 19.24 -33.55 -39.86
N ASP A 992 19.58 -34.84 -39.76
CA ASP A 992 20.35 -35.37 -38.64
C ASP A 992 21.83 -34.92 -38.71
N SER A 993 22.45 -35.00 -39.88
CA SER A 993 23.85 -34.62 -40.07
C SER A 993 24.07 -33.14 -40.40
N GLY A 994 23.02 -32.43 -40.84
CA GLY A 994 23.08 -31.02 -41.24
C GLY A 994 23.74 -30.76 -42.59
N VAL A 995 23.82 -31.78 -43.45
CA VAL A 995 24.43 -31.68 -44.79
C VAL A 995 23.35 -31.48 -45.85
N VAL A 996 23.50 -30.45 -46.67
CA VAL A 996 22.66 -30.17 -47.85
C VAL A 996 23.40 -30.58 -49.11
N THR A 997 22.74 -31.33 -50.00
CA THR A 997 23.29 -31.77 -51.29
C THR A 997 22.44 -31.20 -52.42
N LEU A 998 23.05 -30.49 -53.37
CA LEU A 998 22.33 -30.03 -54.57
C LEU A 998 22.02 -31.20 -55.50
N ALA A 999 20.87 -31.17 -56.17
CA ALA A 999 20.42 -32.24 -57.05
C ALA A 999 21.35 -32.44 -58.26
N SER A 1000 21.27 -33.62 -58.87
CA SER A 1000 21.93 -33.93 -60.14
C SER A 1000 20.91 -34.62 -61.06
N PRO A 1001 20.49 -34.00 -62.17
CA PRO A 1001 20.92 -32.70 -62.71
C PRO A 1001 20.42 -31.49 -61.90
N LEU A 1002 21.17 -30.39 -61.92
CA LEU A 1002 20.81 -29.11 -61.28
C LEU A 1002 20.40 -28.09 -62.34
N ASN A 1003 19.20 -27.53 -62.23
CA ASN A 1003 18.73 -26.43 -63.09
C ASN A 1003 18.39 -25.20 -62.23
N LEU A 1004 19.23 -24.16 -62.34
CA LEU A 1004 19.08 -22.89 -61.61
C LEU A 1004 18.45 -21.78 -62.46
N THR A 1005 17.81 -22.12 -63.58
CA THR A 1005 17.13 -21.11 -64.42
C THR A 1005 16.08 -20.37 -63.58
N GLY A 1006 16.25 -19.05 -63.44
CA GLY A 1006 15.37 -18.20 -62.63
C GLY A 1006 15.73 -18.07 -61.16
N TYR A 1007 16.95 -18.45 -60.75
CA TYR A 1007 17.54 -18.19 -59.43
C TYR A 1007 18.87 -17.44 -59.56
N VAL A 1008 19.24 -16.66 -58.54
CA VAL A 1008 20.45 -15.81 -58.54
C VAL A 1008 21.49 -16.28 -57.51
N GLU A 1009 22.72 -16.57 -57.94
CA GLU A 1009 23.83 -16.91 -57.03
C GLU A 1009 24.35 -15.68 -56.26
N PRO A 1010 24.98 -15.86 -55.08
CA PRO A 1010 25.26 -17.12 -54.39
C PRO A 1010 24.04 -17.70 -53.69
N LEU A 1011 23.93 -19.04 -53.72
CA LEU A 1011 22.93 -19.78 -52.96
C LEU A 1011 23.32 -19.84 -51.47
N ALA A 1012 22.33 -19.89 -50.59
CA ALA A 1012 22.55 -20.07 -49.17
C ALA A 1012 21.59 -21.09 -48.57
N VAL A 1013 22.08 -21.90 -47.64
CA VAL A 1013 21.27 -22.77 -46.79
C VAL A 1013 20.83 -21.98 -45.58
N VAL A 1014 19.53 -21.81 -45.41
CA VAL A 1014 18.93 -21.34 -44.16
C VAL A 1014 18.57 -22.57 -43.34
N HIS A 1015 19.16 -22.70 -42.15
CA HIS A 1015 18.99 -23.85 -41.26
C HIS A 1015 18.62 -23.43 -39.84
N ARG A 1016 17.81 -24.24 -39.18
CA ARG A 1016 17.31 -23.97 -37.83
C ARG A 1016 17.50 -25.17 -36.90
N ILE A 1017 17.97 -24.89 -35.70
CA ILE A 1017 17.91 -25.79 -34.54
C ILE A 1017 16.83 -25.28 -33.60
N GLU A 1018 16.12 -26.20 -32.93
CA GLU A 1018 15.09 -25.82 -31.97
C GLU A 1018 14.86 -26.90 -30.91
N ASP A 1019 14.45 -26.47 -29.72
CA ASP A 1019 14.00 -27.31 -28.63
C ASP A 1019 12.63 -26.83 -28.16
N MET A 1020 11.66 -27.75 -28.17
CA MET A 1020 10.31 -27.49 -27.65
C MET A 1020 10.17 -28.09 -26.25
N SER A 1021 9.79 -27.28 -25.28
CA SER A 1021 9.71 -27.68 -23.87
C SER A 1021 8.53 -27.00 -23.16
N LEU A 1022 7.97 -27.71 -22.18
CA LEU A 1022 6.96 -27.16 -21.28
C LEU A 1022 7.65 -26.25 -20.25
N VAL A 1023 7.08 -25.08 -19.99
CA VAL A 1023 7.59 -24.18 -18.96
C VAL A 1023 7.03 -24.57 -17.60
N THR A 1024 7.89 -24.97 -16.67
CA THR A 1024 7.50 -25.36 -15.30
C THR A 1024 7.43 -24.17 -14.36
N ASP A 1025 8.20 -23.11 -14.64
CA ASP A 1025 8.17 -21.86 -13.90
C ASP A 1025 8.59 -20.66 -14.75
N VAL A 1026 8.02 -19.49 -14.46
CA VAL A 1026 8.25 -18.23 -15.19
C VAL A 1026 8.50 -17.10 -14.20
N GLU A 1027 9.61 -16.40 -14.36
CA GLU A 1027 9.94 -15.19 -13.61
C GLU A 1027 9.69 -13.93 -14.45
N ILE A 1028 9.22 -12.85 -13.82
CA ILE A 1028 9.09 -11.51 -14.42
C ILE A 1028 10.45 -11.02 -14.95
N SER A 1029 11.53 -11.45 -14.31
CA SER A 1029 12.91 -11.18 -14.73
C SER A 1029 13.22 -11.68 -16.15
N GLY A 1030 12.40 -12.56 -16.72
CA GLY A 1030 12.63 -13.23 -18.00
C GLY A 1030 13.23 -14.63 -17.87
N ARG A 1031 13.50 -15.12 -16.65
CA ARG A 1031 14.04 -16.47 -16.46
C ARG A 1031 12.91 -17.51 -16.57
N LEU A 1032 13.13 -18.53 -17.38
CA LEU A 1032 12.18 -19.61 -17.63
C LEU A 1032 12.82 -20.93 -17.20
N THR A 1033 12.09 -21.74 -16.43
CA THR A 1033 12.50 -23.12 -16.13
C THR A 1033 11.76 -24.08 -17.05
N LEU A 1034 12.52 -24.94 -17.72
CA LEU A 1034 12.04 -25.88 -18.72
C LEU A 1034 11.86 -27.27 -18.09
N ALA A 1035 10.83 -28.00 -18.52
CA ALA A 1035 10.58 -29.38 -18.08
C ALA A 1035 11.61 -30.38 -18.62
N ARG A 1036 12.24 -30.05 -19.75
CA ARG A 1036 13.27 -30.86 -20.41
C ARG A 1036 14.54 -30.02 -20.60
N PRO A 1037 15.73 -30.62 -20.42
CA PRO A 1037 16.99 -29.95 -20.70
C PRO A 1037 17.13 -29.66 -22.20
N LEU A 1038 17.77 -28.54 -22.53
CA LEU A 1038 18.07 -28.18 -23.92
C LEU A 1038 18.96 -29.24 -24.59
N SER A 1039 18.66 -29.54 -25.84
CA SER A 1039 19.41 -30.53 -26.61
C SER A 1039 20.48 -29.90 -27.49
N HIS A 1040 20.53 -28.57 -27.60
CA HIS A 1040 21.59 -27.82 -28.28
C HIS A 1040 22.14 -26.69 -27.41
N THR A 1041 23.29 -26.14 -27.81
CA THR A 1041 23.79 -24.86 -27.30
C THR A 1041 23.20 -23.71 -28.12
N TYR A 1042 22.74 -22.66 -27.46
CA TYR A 1042 22.14 -21.49 -28.08
C TYR A 1042 22.91 -20.23 -27.70
N ALA A 1043 23.22 -19.38 -28.69
CA ALA A 1043 23.79 -18.06 -28.45
C ALA A 1043 22.67 -17.00 -28.40
N ALA A 1044 22.78 -16.02 -27.52
CA ALA A 1044 21.74 -15.01 -27.33
C ALA A 1044 21.52 -14.11 -28.56
N THR A 1045 22.53 -13.96 -29.41
CA THR A 1045 22.53 -13.07 -30.57
C THR A 1045 21.53 -13.50 -31.66
N ASP A 1046 21.37 -14.80 -31.86
CA ASP A 1046 20.60 -15.41 -32.95
C ASP A 1046 19.45 -16.33 -32.48
N THR A 1047 19.22 -16.39 -31.16
CA THR A 1047 18.19 -17.26 -30.56
C THR A 1047 16.96 -16.48 -30.11
N TYR A 1048 15.80 -17.02 -30.43
CA TYR A 1048 14.50 -16.56 -29.97
C TYR A 1048 13.82 -17.61 -29.09
N VAL A 1049 13.02 -17.12 -28.14
CA VAL A 1049 12.11 -17.90 -27.32
C VAL A 1049 10.69 -17.53 -27.72
N SER A 1050 9.95 -18.50 -28.26
CA SER A 1050 8.62 -18.29 -28.83
C SER A 1050 7.61 -19.17 -28.13
N SER A 1051 6.47 -18.63 -27.71
CA SER A 1051 5.37 -19.42 -27.15
C SER A 1051 4.57 -20.09 -28.26
N ALA A 1052 4.22 -21.37 -28.08
CA ALA A 1052 3.46 -22.13 -29.06
C ALA A 1052 1.95 -22.13 -28.76
N LEU A 1053 1.15 -21.71 -29.75
CA LEU A 1053 -0.30 -21.86 -29.76
C LEU A 1053 -0.62 -23.31 -30.14
N ILE A 1054 -1.07 -24.11 -29.18
CA ILE A 1054 -1.38 -25.53 -29.37
C ILE A 1054 -2.82 -25.69 -29.87
N MET A 1055 -2.99 -26.39 -30.99
CA MET A 1055 -4.29 -26.64 -31.63
C MET A 1055 -4.74 -28.09 -31.43
N GLY A 1056 -3.80 -29.01 -31.19
CA GLY A 1056 -4.07 -30.44 -31.07
C GLY A 1056 -4.03 -31.14 -32.43
N ASP A 1057 -4.72 -32.26 -32.56
CA ASP A 1057 -4.76 -33.02 -33.81
C ASP A 1057 -5.82 -32.47 -34.75
N LEU A 1058 -5.43 -32.17 -35.99
CA LEU A 1058 -6.33 -31.65 -37.01
C LEU A 1058 -6.66 -32.74 -38.03
N TRP A 1059 -7.95 -33.04 -38.14
CA TRP A 1059 -8.50 -33.94 -39.15
C TRP A 1059 -9.97 -33.64 -39.35
N VAL A 1060 -10.46 -33.95 -40.54
CA VAL A 1060 -11.87 -33.78 -40.86
C VAL A 1060 -12.70 -34.93 -40.30
N ARG A 1061 -13.87 -34.63 -39.75
CA ARG A 1061 -14.83 -35.64 -39.31
C ARG A 1061 -16.25 -35.12 -39.32
N TYR A 1062 -17.21 -36.04 -39.30
CA TYR A 1062 -18.59 -35.72 -38.95
C TYR A 1062 -18.91 -36.28 -37.56
N THR A 1063 -19.81 -35.61 -36.85
CA THR A 1063 -20.25 -36.00 -35.51
C THR A 1063 -21.76 -35.79 -35.37
N SER A 1064 -22.35 -36.39 -34.34
CA SER A 1064 -23.75 -36.14 -33.96
C SER A 1064 -24.73 -36.42 -35.10
N LEU A 1065 -24.57 -37.54 -35.81
CA LEU A 1065 -25.51 -37.96 -36.85
C LEU A 1065 -26.75 -38.58 -36.20
N PHE A 1066 -27.91 -37.96 -36.40
CA PHE A 1066 -29.19 -38.46 -35.89
C PHE A 1066 -30.35 -38.01 -36.78
N ASP A 1067 -31.43 -38.78 -36.72
CA ASP A 1067 -32.68 -38.49 -37.40
C ASP A 1067 -33.74 -37.94 -36.42
N GLN A 1068 -34.58 -37.02 -36.89
CA GLN A 1068 -35.63 -36.36 -36.11
C GLN A 1068 -36.91 -36.31 -36.93
N ARG A 1069 -38.06 -36.53 -36.27
CA ARG A 1069 -39.36 -36.60 -36.95
C ARG A 1069 -39.82 -35.27 -37.55
N THR A 1070 -39.44 -34.14 -36.95
CA THR A 1070 -39.92 -32.81 -37.41
C THR A 1070 -38.86 -31.75 -37.19
N TRP A 1071 -38.61 -30.91 -38.20
CA TRP A 1071 -37.73 -29.75 -38.06
C TRP A 1071 -38.32 -28.69 -37.12
N THR A 1072 -37.67 -28.43 -35.99
CA THR A 1072 -38.12 -27.45 -34.97
C THR A 1072 -37.43 -26.08 -35.10
N ASN A 1073 -36.59 -25.90 -36.13
CA ASN A 1073 -35.76 -24.71 -36.31
C ASN A 1073 -34.81 -24.42 -35.14
N LYS A 1074 -34.36 -25.46 -34.42
CA LYS A 1074 -33.34 -25.37 -33.38
C LYS A 1074 -32.10 -26.17 -33.77
N TRP A 1075 -30.93 -25.52 -33.69
CA TRP A 1075 -29.64 -26.12 -34.02
C TRP A 1075 -29.00 -26.77 -32.78
N GLN A 1076 -29.60 -27.85 -32.31
CA GLN A 1076 -29.08 -28.64 -31.20
C GLN A 1076 -28.27 -29.85 -31.72
N ASP A 1077 -27.39 -30.37 -30.86
CA ASP A 1077 -26.50 -31.51 -31.14
C ASP A 1077 -27.08 -32.85 -30.64
N TYR A 1078 -28.37 -32.85 -30.26
CA TYR A 1078 -29.15 -34.01 -29.85
C TYR A 1078 -30.57 -33.91 -30.41
N VAL A 1079 -31.32 -35.01 -30.37
CA VAL A 1079 -32.70 -35.10 -30.90
C VAL A 1079 -33.63 -34.15 -30.13
N ASP A 1080 -34.29 -33.22 -30.83
CA ASP A 1080 -35.33 -32.33 -30.25
C ASP A 1080 -36.72 -32.92 -30.55
N GLY A 1081 -37.31 -33.63 -29.58
CA GLY A 1081 -38.60 -34.30 -29.71
C GLY A 1081 -38.48 -35.79 -30.05
N ASP A 1082 -39.35 -36.30 -30.93
CA ASP A 1082 -39.37 -37.72 -31.32
C ASP A 1082 -38.36 -38.03 -32.43
N GLN A 1083 -37.69 -39.17 -32.30
CA GLN A 1083 -36.86 -39.75 -33.36
C GLN A 1083 -37.72 -40.17 -34.56
N SER A 1084 -37.16 -40.11 -35.78
CA SER A 1084 -37.84 -40.60 -36.97
C SER A 1084 -37.85 -42.13 -37.00
N THR A 1085 -38.89 -42.74 -37.55
CA THR A 1085 -38.91 -44.19 -37.79
C THR A 1085 -37.99 -44.60 -38.94
N ALA A 1086 -37.69 -43.66 -39.85
CA ALA A 1086 -36.72 -43.83 -40.91
C ALA A 1086 -35.34 -43.37 -40.44
N GLN A 1087 -34.33 -44.19 -40.69
CA GLN A 1087 -32.94 -43.93 -40.32
C GLN A 1087 -32.03 -44.01 -41.55
N TYR A 1088 -30.95 -43.24 -41.52
CA TYR A 1088 -29.86 -43.36 -42.49
C TYR A 1088 -28.87 -44.43 -42.00
N ASN A 1089 -28.53 -45.40 -42.84
CA ASN A 1089 -27.59 -46.47 -42.51
C ASN A 1089 -26.14 -45.98 -42.61
N ASP A 1090 -25.69 -45.29 -41.56
CA ASP A 1090 -24.32 -44.80 -41.44
C ASP A 1090 -23.29 -45.93 -41.24
N THR A 1091 -23.71 -47.13 -40.82
CA THR A 1091 -22.81 -48.25 -40.55
C THR A 1091 -22.24 -48.83 -41.84
N ASP A 1092 -23.10 -49.10 -42.83
CA ASP A 1092 -22.66 -49.64 -44.13
C ASP A 1092 -22.28 -48.55 -45.13
N PHE A 1093 -22.86 -47.34 -44.99
CA PHE A 1093 -22.70 -46.23 -45.92
C PHE A 1093 -22.37 -44.90 -45.22
N PRO A 1094 -21.20 -44.78 -44.56
CA PRO A 1094 -20.83 -43.59 -43.81
C PRO A 1094 -20.67 -42.36 -44.71
N LEU A 1095 -20.84 -41.18 -44.12
CA LEU A 1095 -20.61 -39.92 -44.82
C LEU A 1095 -19.13 -39.77 -45.17
N VAL A 1096 -18.84 -39.45 -46.44
CA VAL A 1096 -17.47 -39.22 -46.90
C VAL A 1096 -17.16 -37.73 -46.84
N VAL A 1097 -16.14 -37.38 -46.06
CA VAL A 1097 -15.63 -36.01 -45.88
C VAL A 1097 -14.14 -35.93 -46.28
N THR A 1098 -13.65 -34.74 -46.63
CA THR A 1098 -12.23 -34.52 -46.96
C THR A 1098 -11.67 -33.30 -46.24
N ASN A 1099 -10.38 -33.33 -45.90
CA ASN A 1099 -9.67 -32.26 -45.20
C ASN A 1099 -9.76 -30.92 -45.96
N ARG A 1100 -9.65 -30.97 -47.29
CA ARG A 1100 -9.69 -29.79 -48.16
C ARG A 1100 -11.06 -29.13 -48.28
N ALA A 1101 -12.15 -29.90 -48.34
CA ALA A 1101 -13.47 -29.39 -48.77
C ALA A 1101 -14.48 -29.16 -47.66
N THR A 1102 -14.31 -29.82 -46.53
CA THR A 1102 -15.27 -29.77 -45.43
C THR A 1102 -15.06 -28.53 -44.58
N ILE A 1103 -16.15 -27.86 -44.21
CA ILE A 1103 -16.14 -26.70 -43.31
C ILE A 1103 -16.71 -27.07 -41.93
N GLU A 1104 -16.41 -26.27 -40.92
CA GLU A 1104 -17.06 -26.35 -39.62
C GLU A 1104 -18.50 -25.83 -39.71
N GLU A 1105 -19.48 -26.73 -39.69
CA GLU A 1105 -20.88 -26.36 -39.91
C GLU A 1105 -21.82 -27.41 -39.30
N ARG A 1106 -23.03 -26.95 -38.93
CA ARG A 1106 -24.13 -27.84 -38.56
C ARG A 1106 -25.08 -27.98 -39.74
N TRP A 1107 -25.42 -29.22 -40.11
CA TRP A 1107 -26.19 -29.53 -41.32
C TRP A 1107 -27.55 -30.15 -41.00
N ALA A 1108 -28.59 -29.72 -41.70
CA ALA A 1108 -29.94 -30.26 -41.63
C ALA A 1108 -30.41 -30.64 -43.05
N ILE A 1109 -30.64 -31.92 -43.28
CA ILE A 1109 -31.33 -32.41 -44.47
C ILE A 1109 -32.81 -32.54 -44.12
N ILE A 1110 -33.64 -31.66 -44.67
CA ILE A 1110 -35.07 -31.56 -44.37
C ILE A 1110 -35.87 -32.14 -45.53
N PHE A 1111 -36.62 -33.20 -45.28
CA PHE A 1111 -37.45 -33.85 -46.29
C PHE A 1111 -38.67 -33.00 -46.66
N GLN A 1112 -38.86 -32.75 -47.96
CA GLN A 1112 -40.04 -32.07 -48.51
C GLN A 1112 -41.12 -33.07 -48.95
N SER A 1113 -40.71 -34.30 -49.28
CA SER A 1113 -41.58 -35.43 -49.59
C SER A 1113 -40.95 -36.71 -49.02
N SER A 1114 -41.47 -37.89 -49.37
CA SER A 1114 -40.83 -39.16 -49.03
C SER A 1114 -39.52 -39.42 -49.79
N THR A 1115 -39.23 -38.65 -50.84
CA THR A 1115 -38.08 -38.88 -51.73
C THR A 1115 -37.20 -37.66 -51.97
N SER A 1116 -37.71 -36.45 -51.76
CA SER A 1116 -36.98 -35.19 -51.99
C SER A 1116 -36.69 -34.46 -50.69
N PHE A 1117 -35.52 -33.83 -50.61
CA PHE A 1117 -35.07 -33.09 -49.44
C PHE A 1117 -34.26 -31.84 -49.82
N VAL A 1118 -34.14 -30.92 -48.87
CA VAL A 1118 -33.28 -29.74 -48.96
C VAL A 1118 -32.15 -29.86 -47.95
N LEU A 1119 -30.95 -29.42 -48.34
CA LEU A 1119 -29.82 -29.27 -47.42
C LEU A 1119 -29.72 -27.83 -46.96
N VAL A 1120 -29.75 -27.64 -45.64
CA VAL A 1120 -29.58 -26.35 -44.97
C VAL A 1120 -28.41 -26.46 -44.00
N GLY A 1121 -27.47 -25.52 -44.05
CA GLY A 1121 -26.48 -25.33 -42.98
C GLY A 1121 -26.86 -24.17 -42.07
N GLU A 1122 -26.48 -24.22 -40.80
CA GLU A 1122 -26.79 -23.19 -39.79
C GLU A 1122 -26.34 -21.81 -40.26
N HIS A 1123 -25.13 -21.73 -40.81
CA HIS A 1123 -24.53 -20.48 -41.22
C HIS A 1123 -24.54 -20.29 -42.76
N VAL A 1124 -24.50 -21.35 -43.57
CA VAL A 1124 -24.57 -21.26 -45.05
C VAL A 1124 -25.99 -21.19 -45.63
N GLY A 1125 -27.03 -21.48 -44.85
CA GLY A 1125 -28.41 -21.50 -45.33
C GLY A 1125 -28.70 -22.69 -46.25
N GLN A 1126 -29.76 -22.62 -47.06
CA GLN A 1126 -30.11 -23.68 -48.01
C GLN A 1126 -29.13 -23.67 -49.19
N ILE A 1127 -28.36 -24.75 -49.34
CA ILE A 1127 -27.28 -24.82 -50.34
C ILE A 1127 -27.55 -25.77 -51.51
N ALA A 1128 -28.40 -26.78 -51.34
CA ALA A 1128 -28.71 -27.73 -52.41
C ALA A 1128 -30.07 -28.43 -52.21
N LEU A 1129 -30.61 -28.96 -53.30
CA LEU A 1129 -31.74 -29.89 -53.34
C LEU A 1129 -31.21 -31.28 -53.65
N GLY A 1130 -31.73 -32.31 -53.00
CA GLY A 1130 -31.35 -33.70 -53.23
C GLY A 1130 -32.53 -34.65 -53.18
N ASP A 1131 -32.26 -35.89 -53.55
CA ASP A 1131 -33.25 -36.98 -53.52
C ASP A 1131 -32.61 -38.28 -53.03
N VAL A 1132 -33.46 -39.22 -52.60
CA VAL A 1132 -32.99 -40.50 -52.03
C VAL A 1132 -32.46 -41.50 -53.07
N ASN A 1133 -32.64 -41.24 -54.37
CA ASN A 1133 -32.27 -42.16 -55.45
C ASN A 1133 -30.93 -41.81 -56.11
N THR A 1134 -30.31 -40.68 -55.75
CA THR A 1134 -29.03 -40.22 -56.30
C THR A 1134 -28.03 -39.93 -55.19
N ASP A 1135 -26.73 -40.15 -55.48
CA ASP A 1135 -25.68 -39.80 -54.52
C ASP A 1135 -25.65 -38.29 -54.35
N PHE A 1136 -25.63 -37.83 -53.11
CA PHE A 1136 -25.76 -36.43 -52.79
C PHE A 1136 -24.41 -35.85 -52.38
N ALA A 1137 -23.90 -34.92 -53.20
CA ALA A 1137 -22.56 -34.35 -53.06
C ALA A 1137 -22.59 -32.82 -53.31
N PRO A 1138 -23.07 -32.01 -52.35
CA PRO A 1138 -23.18 -30.55 -52.49
C PRO A 1138 -21.81 -29.89 -52.65
N ALA A 1139 -21.60 -29.14 -53.74
CA ALA A 1139 -20.32 -28.50 -54.05
C ALA A 1139 -20.02 -27.31 -53.13
N ASN A 1140 -18.78 -27.25 -52.63
CA ASN A 1140 -18.23 -26.11 -51.92
C ASN A 1140 -17.72 -25.06 -52.93
N PRO A 1141 -18.29 -23.84 -52.96
CA PRO A 1141 -17.88 -22.80 -53.89
C PRO A 1141 -16.44 -22.30 -53.68
N ASN A 1142 -15.82 -22.55 -52.52
CA ASN A 1142 -14.45 -22.11 -52.24
C ASN A 1142 -13.39 -22.90 -53.03
N ASN A 1143 -13.65 -24.16 -53.37
CA ASN A 1143 -12.65 -25.04 -54.01
C ASN A 1143 -13.23 -26.00 -55.06
N GLY A 1144 -14.54 -25.96 -55.32
CA GLY A 1144 -15.23 -26.80 -56.30
C GLY A 1144 -15.41 -28.28 -55.89
N GLN A 1145 -14.95 -28.67 -54.69
CA GLN A 1145 -15.10 -30.02 -54.16
C GLN A 1145 -16.34 -30.14 -53.27
N PRO A 1146 -16.95 -31.33 -53.12
CA PRO A 1146 -18.16 -31.45 -52.30
C PRO A 1146 -17.86 -31.29 -50.80
N TYR A 1147 -18.74 -30.60 -50.06
CA TYR A 1147 -18.63 -30.45 -48.60
C TYR A 1147 -18.60 -31.80 -47.87
N PHE A 1148 -19.41 -32.74 -48.35
CA PHE A 1148 -19.46 -34.14 -47.96
C PHE A 1148 -20.12 -34.92 -49.10
N ARG A 1149 -20.03 -36.25 -49.09
CA ARG A 1149 -20.78 -37.13 -49.99
C ARG A 1149 -21.62 -38.10 -49.18
N LEU A 1150 -22.87 -38.26 -49.58
CA LEU A 1150 -23.84 -39.16 -48.99
C LEU A 1150 -24.29 -40.17 -50.05
N ASP A 1151 -24.15 -41.45 -49.75
CA ASP A 1151 -24.47 -42.55 -50.68
C ASP A 1151 -25.98 -42.80 -50.67
N LYS A 1152 -26.59 -42.87 -51.85
CA LYS A 1152 -28.03 -43.10 -51.97
C LYS A 1152 -28.49 -44.40 -51.30
N ARG A 1153 -27.63 -45.41 -51.21
CA ARG A 1153 -27.95 -46.72 -50.61
C ARG A 1153 -28.09 -46.67 -49.09
N GLY A 1154 -27.62 -45.59 -48.46
CA GLY A 1154 -27.78 -45.37 -47.03
C GLY A 1154 -29.20 -44.95 -46.62
N TRP A 1155 -30.06 -44.52 -47.55
CA TRP A 1155 -31.43 -44.14 -47.22
C TRP A 1155 -32.29 -45.37 -46.88
N GLY A 1156 -32.69 -45.47 -45.62
CA GLY A 1156 -33.70 -46.44 -45.17
C GLY A 1156 -35.10 -46.14 -45.73
N THR A 1157 -36.07 -47.01 -45.43
CA THR A 1157 -37.47 -46.81 -45.83
C THR A 1157 -38.25 -46.00 -44.78
N GLY A 1158 -39.37 -45.37 -45.18
CA GLY A 1158 -40.28 -44.68 -44.25
C GLY A 1158 -40.05 -43.18 -44.06
N TRP A 1159 -39.24 -42.54 -44.89
CA TRP A 1159 -39.07 -41.07 -44.87
C TRP A 1159 -40.36 -40.36 -45.25
N ALA A 1160 -40.65 -39.25 -44.57
CA ALA A 1160 -41.83 -38.43 -44.80
C ALA A 1160 -41.45 -36.94 -44.82
N ALA A 1161 -42.33 -36.12 -45.41
CA ALA A 1161 -42.18 -34.68 -45.37
C ALA A 1161 -42.10 -34.18 -43.92
N GLY A 1162 -41.10 -33.35 -43.63
CA GLY A 1162 -40.82 -32.83 -42.29
C GLY A 1162 -39.75 -33.60 -41.51
N ASN A 1163 -39.44 -34.85 -41.88
CA ASN A 1163 -38.33 -35.59 -41.28
C ASN A 1163 -37.00 -34.88 -41.55
N VAL A 1164 -36.05 -35.00 -40.61
CA VAL A 1164 -34.75 -34.35 -40.69
C VAL A 1164 -33.64 -35.32 -40.39
N LEU A 1165 -32.57 -35.30 -41.19
CA LEU A 1165 -31.28 -35.88 -40.81
C LEU A 1165 -30.34 -34.73 -40.39
N ARG A 1166 -29.81 -34.81 -39.17
CA ARG A 1166 -28.90 -33.84 -38.57
C ARG A 1166 -27.53 -34.45 -38.40
N PHE A 1167 -26.50 -33.65 -38.67
CA PHE A 1167 -25.11 -33.98 -38.38
C PHE A 1167 -24.28 -32.70 -38.38
N ASN A 1168 -23.11 -32.76 -37.73
CA ASN A 1168 -22.15 -31.67 -37.72
C ASN A 1168 -20.88 -32.11 -38.43
N THR A 1169 -20.22 -31.18 -39.11
CA THR A 1169 -18.88 -31.41 -39.67
C THR A 1169 -17.86 -30.58 -38.91
N GLN A 1170 -16.71 -31.19 -38.62
CA GLN A 1170 -15.53 -30.53 -38.07
C GLN A 1170 -14.45 -30.55 -39.14
N SER A 1171 -13.85 -29.39 -39.39
CA SER A 1171 -12.89 -29.21 -40.48
C SER A 1171 -11.44 -29.40 -40.03
N ALA A 1172 -10.55 -29.79 -40.95
CA ALA A 1172 -9.11 -29.87 -40.69
C ALA A 1172 -8.43 -28.49 -40.78
N ASN A 1173 -9.05 -27.47 -40.18
CA ASN A 1173 -8.50 -26.12 -40.08
C ASN A 1173 -8.73 -25.53 -38.69
N PHE A 1174 -7.94 -24.51 -38.32
CA PHE A 1174 -8.00 -23.88 -37.02
C PHE A 1174 -7.86 -22.35 -37.13
N PRO A 1175 -8.75 -21.56 -36.48
CA PRO A 1175 -8.75 -20.10 -36.55
C PRO A 1175 -7.69 -19.49 -35.64
N ILE A 1176 -6.94 -18.52 -36.18
CA ILE A 1176 -5.91 -17.75 -35.48
C ILE A 1176 -6.13 -16.28 -35.79
N TRP A 1177 -6.04 -15.44 -34.77
CA TRP A 1177 -6.00 -13.99 -34.89
C TRP A 1177 -4.57 -13.50 -34.75
N ALA A 1178 -4.03 -12.89 -35.80
CA ALA A 1178 -2.79 -12.14 -35.75
C ALA A 1178 -3.09 -10.69 -35.37
N ILE A 1179 -2.39 -10.20 -34.35
CA ILE A 1179 -2.54 -8.86 -33.79
C ILE A 1179 -1.23 -8.12 -34.01
N ARG A 1180 -1.28 -7.01 -34.74
CA ARG A 1180 -0.15 -6.11 -34.96
C ARG A 1180 -0.36 -4.83 -34.17
N THR A 1181 0.62 -4.47 -33.34
CA THR A 1181 0.60 -3.24 -32.53
C THR A 1181 1.68 -2.30 -33.04
N VAL A 1182 1.33 -1.08 -33.41
CA VAL A 1182 2.29 -0.04 -33.84
C VAL A 1182 2.38 1.03 -32.75
N LEU A 1183 3.57 1.24 -32.20
CA LEU A 1183 3.84 2.27 -31.21
C LEU A 1183 4.08 3.63 -31.87
N GLN A 1184 3.75 4.70 -31.13
CA GLN A 1184 4.06 6.07 -31.54
C GLN A 1184 5.57 6.22 -31.73
N SER A 1185 6.00 6.50 -32.96
CA SER A 1185 7.41 6.44 -33.33
C SER A 1185 7.68 7.10 -34.67
N VAL A 1186 8.97 7.26 -35.00
CA VAL A 1186 9.42 7.47 -36.39
C VAL A 1186 9.89 6.12 -36.92
N ALA A 1187 9.71 5.86 -38.22
CA ALA A 1187 10.13 4.61 -38.83
C ALA A 1187 11.62 4.33 -38.59
N ALA A 1188 11.93 3.25 -37.88
CA ALA A 1188 13.31 2.86 -37.58
C ALA A 1188 14.00 2.20 -38.78
N ASN A 1189 13.22 1.49 -39.62
CA ASN A 1189 13.69 0.76 -40.79
C ASN A 1189 12.78 1.04 -42.01
N GLN A 1190 13.34 0.93 -43.22
CA GLN A 1190 12.59 1.10 -44.48
C GLN A 1190 11.74 -0.12 -44.86
N SER A 1191 12.05 -1.29 -44.32
CA SER A 1191 11.32 -2.54 -44.57
C SER A 1191 11.09 -3.25 -43.25
N ASP A 1192 9.91 -3.84 -43.09
CA ASP A 1192 9.56 -4.66 -41.95
C ASP A 1192 9.07 -6.04 -42.42
N LYS A 1193 9.43 -7.09 -41.68
CA LYS A 1193 9.06 -8.48 -42.01
C LYS A 1193 8.84 -9.28 -40.74
N PHE A 1194 7.88 -10.19 -40.78
CA PHE A 1194 7.64 -11.19 -39.74
C PHE A 1194 7.41 -12.55 -40.37
N GLU A 1195 7.60 -13.62 -39.59
CA GLU A 1195 7.41 -14.99 -40.06
C GLU A 1195 6.55 -15.77 -39.05
N LEU A 1196 5.48 -16.38 -39.54
CA LEU A 1196 4.63 -17.30 -38.79
C LEU A 1196 4.96 -18.72 -39.21
N GLN A 1197 5.14 -19.60 -38.23
CA GLN A 1197 5.40 -21.00 -38.50
C GLN A 1197 4.25 -21.88 -38.03
N LEU A 1198 3.79 -22.74 -38.92
CA LEU A 1198 2.84 -23.81 -38.66
C LEU A 1198 3.65 -25.11 -38.47
N ARG A 1199 3.36 -25.86 -37.42
CA ARG A 1199 4.15 -27.00 -36.96
C ARG A 1199 3.22 -28.15 -36.61
N GLY A 1200 3.72 -29.37 -36.76
CA GLY A 1200 2.98 -30.60 -36.50
C GLY A 1200 3.65 -31.77 -37.20
N ASN A 1201 3.12 -32.97 -36.97
CA ASN A 1201 3.67 -34.21 -37.47
C ASN A 1201 2.68 -34.89 -38.43
N VAL A 1202 3.23 -35.52 -39.45
CA VAL A 1202 2.52 -36.46 -40.32
C VAL A 1202 3.04 -37.86 -39.98
N ASN A 1203 2.21 -38.90 -40.14
CA ASN A 1203 2.66 -40.29 -39.91
C ASN A 1203 4.01 -40.53 -40.60
N ARG A 1204 5.03 -40.86 -39.79
CA ARG A 1204 6.34 -41.29 -40.28
C ARG A 1204 6.28 -42.73 -40.76
#